data_AF-A0A1H7DXL3-F1
#
_entry.id   AF-A0A1H7DXL3-F1
#
_cell.length_a   1.000
_cell.length_b   1.000
_cell.length_c   1.000
_cell.angle_alpha   90.00
_cell.angle_beta   90.00
_cell.angle_gamma   90.00
#
_symmetry.space_group_name_H-M   'P 1'
#
loop_
_entity.id
_entity.type
_entity.pdbx_description
1 polymer ?
#
loop_
_entity_poly.entity_id
_entity_poly.type
_entity_poly.pdbx_seq_one_letter_code
_entity_poly.pdbx_strand_id
1 'polypeptide(L)'
;MKTDFATPATSGPFFKTTRSACAVALLVSLAACGGGGGGGGGGFAGFPATGSSNPPVSEPQAATAVTFSGTAASGLPLSGTVTVKDAKGTTKTVPLEGGAYQIDVTGMIAPFVFRAEGTVGGQHVVIHSAATAADANGTINITPLTDLVVANIAGRLAAQYFDGGEFASLTPDELKAESAALKAKLLPVLLALGVDSSIDLLRTAFTPLSSALDKALDVLRVSVDPVSNVATITNIVTQQQITDDLAVKAAQDAGSTPMSGTGMGTAADDITLIRKVLSDYVGKFANGLPAAGELLPLMTDSGNPVTGTYGFRSSDLTAAQFANQAVTDTNLVGASFADVVINRINYTIDANNTSPRAFVEFTHRDKNGVAFSNNQGMQIVKGTDGVWRLRGDGRVFDLNPQIQASKDKTSGCVSTALEFNIEDLNTGNSSNVASVVVTGPGLPAGGLRHLRPSTGGFWPLEATPGNNYYYLASNCNGLPSANLSDADIAAIPATPEYTFTAYESDGTTVAKFSTFDIIYKHRFHARPMTLAEATAATYPSFTTTPSLASYAGGGDFAVSATGLNPGFSAEFFLNLFVSSSVSAKDQSDVAPSAAGAASKTFNLSVPNAPLFKNMFVGTRDANWRALVLRDTYAVLP
;
A
#
# COMPACT_ATOMS: atom_id res chain seq x y z
N MET A 1 -31.62 -13.36 -29.60
CA MET A 1 -30.39 -12.76 -30.15
C MET A 1 -29.34 -12.82 -29.06
N LYS A 2 -28.45 -13.82 -29.14
CA LYS A 2 -27.27 -13.93 -28.28
C LYS A 2 -26.17 -13.15 -28.97
N THR A 3 -25.74 -12.04 -28.38
CA THR A 3 -24.45 -11.44 -28.69
C THR A 3 -23.42 -12.26 -27.93
N ASP A 4 -22.88 -13.30 -28.57
CA ASP A 4 -21.77 -14.05 -28.00
C ASP A 4 -20.57 -13.09 -27.88
N PHE A 5 -20.13 -12.84 -26.65
CA PHE A 5 -18.91 -12.08 -26.40
C PHE A 5 -17.74 -12.88 -26.99
N ALA A 6 -17.15 -12.33 -28.05
CA ALA A 6 -15.98 -12.92 -28.67
C ALA A 6 -14.88 -13.09 -27.61
N THR A 7 -14.50 -14.34 -27.39
CA THR A 7 -13.38 -14.73 -26.53
C THR A 7 -12.11 -14.09 -27.09
N PRO A 8 -11.28 -13.37 -26.29
CA PRO A 8 -10.06 -12.76 -26.81
C PRO A 8 -9.08 -13.85 -27.23
N ALA A 9 -8.46 -13.71 -28.39
CA ALA A 9 -7.42 -14.64 -28.84
C ALA A 9 -6.03 -13.96 -28.84
N THR A 10 -5.04 -14.83 -28.96
CA THR A 10 -3.66 -14.79 -28.45
C THR A 10 -2.82 -13.58 -28.86
N SER A 11 -2.03 -13.07 -27.92
CA SER A 11 -1.12 -11.94 -28.09
C SER A 11 0.15 -12.29 -28.87
N GLY A 12 0.45 -11.53 -29.93
CA GLY A 12 1.79 -11.37 -30.49
C GLY A 12 2.73 -10.58 -29.55
N PRO A 13 4.04 -10.54 -29.83
CA PRO A 13 5.09 -10.35 -28.82
C PRO A 13 5.37 -8.89 -28.47
N PHE A 14 5.98 -8.72 -27.29
CA PHE A 14 6.56 -7.51 -26.70
C PHE A 14 5.57 -6.48 -26.12
N PHE A 15 5.30 -6.64 -24.82
CA PHE A 15 4.85 -5.58 -23.95
C PHE A 15 6.05 -4.90 -23.29
N LYS A 16 6.15 -3.58 -23.48
CA LYS A 16 6.84 -2.70 -22.55
C LYS A 16 5.78 -2.13 -21.62
N THR A 17 5.40 -2.88 -20.59
CA THR A 17 4.80 -2.26 -19.41
C THR A 17 5.91 -1.47 -18.74
N THR A 18 5.94 -0.16 -18.98
CA THR A 18 6.75 0.77 -18.19
C THR A 18 6.11 0.90 -16.81
N ARG A 19 6.14 -0.18 -16.04
CA ARG A 19 5.85 -0.21 -14.61
C ARG A 19 7.15 -0.59 -13.91
N SER A 20 8.19 0.19 -14.14
CA SER A 20 9.36 0.10 -13.28
C SER A 20 9.16 1.03 -12.10
N ALA A 21 9.53 0.49 -10.96
CA ALA A 21 9.53 1.13 -9.68
C ALA A 21 10.69 2.16 -9.60
N CYS A 22 10.62 3.08 -8.62
CA CYS A 22 11.72 3.85 -7.95
C CYS A 22 11.93 5.32 -8.38
N ALA A 23 11.48 6.41 -7.71
CA ALA A 23 11.89 7.03 -6.41
C ALA A 23 12.58 8.48 -6.17
N VAL A 24 12.97 8.81 -4.90
CA VAL A 24 12.81 9.99 -3.95
C VAL A 24 13.51 11.37 -4.17
N ALA A 25 12.83 12.43 -3.64
CA ALA A 25 13.31 13.79 -3.37
C ALA A 25 14.27 13.95 -2.16
N LEU A 26 15.35 14.72 -2.36
CA LEU A 26 16.30 15.12 -1.32
C LEU A 26 15.86 16.43 -0.64
N LEU A 27 15.71 16.41 0.68
CA LEU A 27 15.62 17.61 1.54
C LEU A 27 17.03 18.21 1.70
N VAL A 28 17.24 19.40 1.13
CA VAL A 28 18.41 20.24 1.43
C VAL A 28 18.09 21.08 2.67
N SER A 29 18.74 20.79 3.79
CA SER A 29 18.77 21.65 4.96
C SER A 29 19.64 22.88 4.67
N LEU A 30 19.01 24.04 4.48
CA LEU A 30 19.71 25.32 4.58
C LEU A 30 19.96 25.63 6.05
N ALA A 31 21.21 25.44 6.48
CA ALA A 31 21.77 26.17 7.59
C ALA A 31 21.96 27.63 7.15
N ALA A 32 21.19 28.55 7.72
CA ALA A 32 21.54 29.97 7.75
C ALA A 32 21.74 30.38 9.22
N CYS A 33 23.01 30.61 9.52
CA CYS A 33 23.52 31.28 10.69
C CYS A 33 23.29 32.80 10.56
N GLY A 34 22.92 33.46 11.66
CA GLY A 34 23.52 34.74 12.04
C GLY A 34 22.84 36.05 11.61
N GLY A 35 22.38 36.80 12.61
CA GLY A 35 22.14 38.25 12.58
C GLY A 35 20.95 38.64 13.47
N GLY A 36 21.02 39.32 14.61
CA GLY A 36 22.10 40.11 15.23
C GLY A 36 21.71 41.60 15.32
N GLY A 37 21.23 42.04 16.50
CA GLY A 37 21.13 43.45 16.96
C GLY A 37 19.87 44.22 16.53
N GLY A 38 19.26 45.13 17.31
CA GLY A 38 19.55 45.70 18.63
C GLY A 38 18.69 46.97 18.87
N GLY A 39 18.52 47.36 20.14
CA GLY A 39 18.05 48.69 20.61
C GLY A 39 16.53 48.92 20.59
N GLY A 40 15.86 49.49 21.60
CA GLY A 40 16.29 50.23 22.78
C GLY A 40 15.45 51.51 22.93
N GLY A 41 14.84 51.70 24.11
CA GLY A 41 14.51 53.02 24.65
C GLY A 41 13.05 53.49 24.55
N GLY A 42 12.57 54.05 25.66
CA GLY A 42 11.48 55.02 25.61
C GLY A 42 10.47 55.00 26.76
N GLY A 43 10.93 55.07 28.02
CA GLY A 43 10.06 55.53 29.10
C GLY A 43 9.82 57.04 28.96
N PHE A 44 8.56 57.47 29.15
CA PHE A 44 8.24 58.88 29.41
C PHE A 44 7.01 59.00 30.33
N ALA A 45 7.17 59.85 31.34
CA ALA A 45 6.18 60.36 32.29
C ALA A 45 4.92 60.90 31.59
N GLY A 46 3.70 60.92 32.14
CA GLY A 46 3.25 61.08 33.52
C GLY A 46 2.32 62.29 33.56
N PHE A 47 1.00 62.07 33.73
CA PHE A 47 0.02 63.08 34.18
C PHE A 47 -1.13 62.38 34.90
N PRO A 48 -1.60 62.87 36.07
CA PRO A 48 -2.70 62.26 36.80
C PRO A 48 -4.04 62.84 36.36
N ALA A 49 -5.06 61.99 36.22
CA ALA A 49 -6.45 62.43 36.15
C ALA A 49 -7.29 61.56 37.10
N THR A 50 -7.84 62.23 38.10
CA THR A 50 -8.76 61.73 39.11
C THR A 50 -10.14 61.43 38.52
N GLY A 51 -10.78 60.35 38.95
CA GLY A 51 -12.24 60.35 39.15
C GLY A 51 -13.03 59.15 38.64
N SER A 52 -13.84 58.62 39.55
CA SER A 52 -15.08 57.86 39.34
C SER A 52 -14.98 56.34 39.24
N SER A 53 -15.28 55.72 40.39
CA SER A 53 -15.66 54.34 40.62
C SER A 53 -16.85 53.86 39.79
N ASN A 54 -16.66 52.75 39.07
CA ASN A 54 -17.67 51.73 38.81
C ASN A 54 -16.99 50.35 38.92
N PRO A 55 -17.58 49.35 39.59
CA PRO A 55 -16.98 48.03 39.67
C PRO A 55 -16.97 47.40 38.26
N PRO A 56 -15.87 46.75 37.83
CA PRO A 56 -15.89 46.04 36.57
C PRO A 56 -16.89 44.90 36.65
N VAL A 57 -17.85 44.91 35.72
CA VAL A 57 -18.66 43.75 35.38
C VAL A 57 -17.69 42.62 35.06
N SER A 58 -17.76 41.53 35.81
CA SER A 58 -17.02 40.31 35.54
C SER A 58 -17.31 39.86 34.10
N GLU A 59 -16.32 40.01 33.22
CA GLU A 59 -16.29 39.32 31.94
C GLU A 59 -16.56 37.82 32.18
N PRO A 60 -17.30 37.14 31.29
CA PRO A 60 -17.37 35.69 31.33
C PRO A 60 -15.93 35.16 31.29
N GLN A 61 -15.54 34.44 32.34
CA GLN A 61 -14.27 33.75 32.40
C GLN A 61 -14.11 32.93 31.12
N ALA A 62 -13.18 33.34 30.24
CA ALA A 62 -12.88 32.58 29.03
C ALA A 62 -12.56 31.15 29.45
N ALA A 63 -13.29 30.19 28.87
CA ALA A 63 -13.07 28.78 29.16
C ALA A 63 -11.58 28.46 28.94
N THR A 64 -10.92 27.91 29.95
CA THR A 64 -9.50 27.56 29.86
C THR A 64 -9.32 26.62 28.68
N ALA A 65 -8.50 27.03 27.71
CA ALA A 65 -8.26 26.22 26.52
C ALA A 65 -7.66 24.87 26.92
N VAL A 66 -8.26 23.78 26.43
CA VAL A 66 -7.73 22.42 26.61
C VAL A 66 -7.28 21.92 25.25
N THR A 67 -5.99 21.67 25.12
CA THR A 67 -5.38 21.17 23.88
C THR A 67 -4.77 19.79 24.11
N PHE A 68 -4.65 19.01 23.05
CA PHE A 68 -3.83 17.80 23.01
C PHE A 68 -2.86 17.90 21.84
N SER A 69 -1.69 17.30 22.00
CA SER A 69 -0.70 17.17 20.92
C SER A 69 -0.22 15.73 20.84
N GLY A 70 0.41 15.34 19.74
CA GLY A 70 1.05 14.05 19.66
C GLY A 70 1.49 13.65 18.27
N THR A 71 1.93 12.41 18.15
CA THR A 71 2.41 11.81 16.91
C THR A 71 1.56 10.59 16.56
N ALA A 72 1.06 10.54 15.31
CA ALA A 72 0.45 9.36 14.70
C ALA A 72 1.45 8.67 13.77
N ALA A 73 1.83 7.43 14.08
CA ALA A 73 2.80 6.67 13.30
C ALA A 73 2.64 5.14 13.46
N SER A 74 3.04 4.39 12.43
CA SER A 74 3.15 2.93 12.43
C SER A 74 4.48 2.51 11.77
N GLY A 75 5.59 2.85 12.43
CA GLY A 75 6.97 2.75 11.90
C GLY A 75 7.34 3.84 10.86
N LEU A 76 6.33 4.43 10.22
CA LEU A 76 6.44 5.68 9.46
C LEU A 76 5.38 6.66 9.94
N PRO A 77 5.60 7.98 9.78
CA PRO A 77 4.58 8.98 10.09
C PRO A 77 3.31 8.77 9.25
N LEU A 78 2.15 8.88 9.89
CA LEU A 78 0.86 8.77 9.22
C LEU A 78 0.53 10.08 8.51
N SER A 79 0.16 9.97 7.23
CA SER A 79 -0.37 11.08 6.43
C SER A 79 -1.89 10.98 6.37
N GLY A 80 -2.61 11.94 6.93
CA GLY A 80 -4.06 11.87 7.06
C GLY A 80 -4.62 12.87 8.04
N THR A 81 -5.57 12.43 8.86
CA THR A 81 -6.22 13.28 9.88
C THR A 81 -6.26 12.58 11.23
N VAL A 82 -6.39 13.37 12.29
CA VAL A 82 -6.75 12.90 13.63
C VAL A 82 -8.13 13.43 13.97
N THR A 83 -9.04 12.52 14.31
CA THR A 83 -10.36 12.83 14.85
C THR A 83 -10.41 12.44 16.31
N VAL A 84 -10.79 13.36 17.19
CA VAL A 84 -11.09 13.08 18.60
C VAL A 84 -12.60 13.00 18.78
N LYS A 85 -13.07 12.00 19.55
CA LYS A 85 -14.46 11.87 20.00
C LYS A 85 -14.48 11.88 21.52
N ASP A 86 -15.43 12.59 22.12
CA ASP A 86 -15.61 12.66 23.57
C ASP A 86 -16.73 11.73 24.08
N ALA A 87 -16.91 11.65 25.40
CA ALA A 87 -17.91 10.78 26.03
C ALA A 87 -19.37 11.15 25.73
N LYS A 88 -19.62 12.31 25.11
CA LYS A 88 -20.94 12.75 24.64
C LYS A 88 -21.11 12.58 23.13
N GLY A 89 -20.11 12.02 22.44
CA GLY A 89 -20.10 11.82 20.99
C GLY A 89 -19.71 13.06 20.19
N THR A 90 -19.27 14.15 20.84
CA THR A 90 -18.77 15.35 20.16
C THR A 90 -17.46 15.02 19.45
N THR A 91 -17.29 15.46 18.20
CA THR A 91 -16.07 15.22 17.42
C THR A 91 -15.38 16.51 16.99
N LYS A 92 -14.04 16.44 16.87
CA LYS A 92 -13.21 17.45 16.19
C LYS A 92 -12.13 16.74 15.37
N THR A 93 -11.75 17.32 14.24
CA THR A 93 -10.77 16.73 13.30
C THR A 93 -9.73 17.77 12.88
N VAL A 94 -8.46 17.35 12.81
CA VAL A 94 -7.33 18.15 12.33
C VAL A 94 -6.47 17.34 11.36
N PRO A 95 -5.78 17.97 10.39
CA PRO A 95 -4.81 17.28 9.55
C PRO A 95 -3.57 16.88 10.34
N LEU A 96 -2.87 15.85 9.85
CA LEU A 96 -1.54 15.45 10.31
C LEU A 96 -0.46 16.14 9.48
N GLU A 97 0.59 16.61 10.15
CA GLU A 97 1.76 17.23 9.52
C GLU A 97 3.00 16.40 9.84
N GLY A 98 3.45 15.57 8.90
CA GLY A 98 4.56 14.64 9.15
C GLY A 98 4.31 13.69 10.32
N GLY A 99 3.04 13.30 10.52
CA GLY A 99 2.58 12.51 11.66
C GLY A 99 2.29 13.32 12.94
N ALA A 100 2.67 14.59 13.04
CA ALA A 100 2.36 15.42 14.20
C ALA A 100 0.95 16.02 14.12
N TYR A 101 0.30 16.22 15.27
CA TYR A 101 -0.96 16.95 15.37
C TYR A 101 -1.04 17.81 16.63
N GLN A 102 -1.91 18.81 16.58
CA GLN A 102 -2.40 19.56 17.73
C GLN A 102 -3.91 19.78 17.57
N ILE A 103 -4.68 19.54 18.63
CA ILE A 103 -6.14 19.66 18.59
C ILE A 103 -6.67 20.33 19.86
N ASP A 104 -7.49 21.37 19.66
CA ASP A 104 -8.20 22.06 20.74
C ASP A 104 -9.53 21.34 21.02
N VAL A 105 -9.69 20.82 22.24
CA VAL A 105 -10.90 20.11 22.70
C VAL A 105 -11.70 20.91 23.73
N THR A 106 -11.47 22.22 23.82
CA THR A 106 -12.25 23.11 24.71
C THR A 106 -13.75 22.90 24.50
N GLY A 107 -14.46 22.69 25.61
CA GLY A 107 -15.90 22.42 25.66
C GLY A 107 -16.29 20.93 25.53
N MET A 108 -15.35 20.04 25.23
CA MET A 108 -15.60 18.59 25.16
C MET A 108 -15.47 17.92 26.54
N ILE A 109 -16.11 16.76 26.72
CA ILE A 109 -16.20 16.05 27.99
C ILE A 109 -15.42 14.73 27.95
N ALA A 110 -14.35 14.66 28.76
CA ALA A 110 -13.57 13.43 28.93
C ALA A 110 -14.42 12.24 29.41
N PRO A 111 -14.02 10.98 29.11
CA PRO A 111 -12.82 10.60 28.36
C PRO A 111 -12.88 10.87 26.85
N PHE A 112 -11.72 10.80 26.20
CA PHE A 112 -11.52 11.08 24.79
C PHE A 112 -10.91 9.86 24.08
N VAL A 113 -11.43 9.52 22.90
CA VAL A 113 -10.80 8.53 22.00
C VAL A 113 -10.36 9.25 20.74
N PHE A 114 -9.12 9.01 20.33
CA PHE A 114 -8.50 9.57 19.14
C PHE A 114 -8.47 8.50 18.06
N ARG A 115 -8.78 8.88 16.82
CA ARG A 115 -8.64 8.07 15.61
C ARG A 115 -7.73 8.80 14.65
N ALA A 116 -6.56 8.23 14.38
CA ALA A 116 -5.77 8.64 13.22
C ALA A 116 -6.19 7.78 12.03
N GLU A 117 -6.55 8.42 10.94
CA GLU A 117 -6.98 7.78 9.71
C GLU A 117 -6.28 8.41 8.52
N GLY A 118 -5.72 7.56 7.67
CA GLY A 118 -5.01 8.00 6.47
C GLY A 118 -4.14 6.89 5.92
N THR A 119 -2.91 7.23 5.55
CA THR A 119 -1.98 6.29 4.96
C THR A 119 -0.65 6.26 5.71
N VAL A 120 -0.15 5.03 5.92
CA VAL A 120 1.23 4.75 6.34
C VAL A 120 1.73 3.70 5.37
N GLY A 121 2.86 3.90 4.71
CA GLY A 121 3.28 2.82 3.81
C GLY A 121 2.38 2.69 2.57
N GLY A 122 1.61 3.72 2.21
CA GLY A 122 0.67 3.68 1.08
C GLY A 122 -0.52 2.74 1.34
N GLN A 123 -0.55 2.15 2.53
CA GLN A 123 -1.63 1.36 3.09
C GLN A 123 -2.57 2.30 3.81
N HIS A 124 -3.88 2.10 3.60
CA HIS A 124 -4.86 2.72 4.47
C HIS A 124 -4.68 2.16 5.88
N VAL A 125 -4.57 3.05 6.86
CA VAL A 125 -4.38 2.72 8.27
C VAL A 125 -5.37 3.52 9.09
N VAL A 126 -6.06 2.82 9.99
CA VAL A 126 -6.88 3.40 11.04
C VAL A 126 -6.39 2.86 12.36
N ILE A 127 -5.88 3.74 13.22
CA ILE A 127 -5.35 3.40 14.53
C ILE A 127 -5.83 4.39 15.58
N HIS A 128 -5.96 3.93 16.82
CA HIS A 128 -6.57 4.67 17.89
C HIS A 128 -5.64 4.89 19.09
N SER A 129 -6.05 5.85 19.91
CA SER A 129 -5.47 6.11 21.23
C SER A 129 -6.55 6.71 22.12
N ALA A 130 -6.25 6.92 23.39
CA ALA A 130 -7.22 7.40 24.35
C ALA A 130 -6.59 8.31 25.40
N ALA A 131 -7.41 9.22 25.92
CA ALA A 131 -7.05 10.13 26.99
C ALA A 131 -8.21 10.31 27.98
N THR A 132 -7.87 10.68 29.19
CA THR A 132 -8.81 11.00 30.27
C THR A 132 -8.71 12.47 30.64
N ALA A 133 -9.53 12.94 31.60
CA ALA A 133 -9.43 14.31 32.09
C ALA A 133 -8.05 14.61 32.72
N ALA A 134 -7.36 13.60 33.24
CA ALA A 134 -6.03 13.74 33.84
C ALA A 134 -4.93 14.05 32.80
N ASP A 135 -5.21 13.84 31.51
CA ASP A 135 -4.25 14.00 30.43
C ASP A 135 -4.34 15.38 29.75
N ALA A 136 -5.25 16.26 30.21
CA ALA A 136 -5.50 17.56 29.61
C ALA A 136 -4.20 18.36 29.40
N ASN A 137 -4.04 18.97 28.20
CA ASN A 137 -2.83 19.69 27.79
C ASN A 137 -1.57 18.80 27.63
N GLY A 138 -1.75 17.48 27.60
CA GLY A 138 -0.68 16.50 27.45
C GLY A 138 -0.43 16.04 26.01
N THR A 139 0.51 15.11 25.91
CA THR A 139 0.84 14.39 24.69
C THR A 139 0.08 13.06 24.64
N ILE A 140 -0.56 12.77 23.50
CA ILE A 140 -1.24 11.51 23.22
C ILE A 140 -0.76 11.02 21.86
N ASN A 141 0.04 9.97 21.85
CA ASN A 141 0.50 9.34 20.63
C ASN A 141 -0.53 8.34 20.12
N ILE A 142 -0.58 8.17 18.79
CA ILE A 142 -1.47 7.25 18.11
C ILE A 142 -0.62 6.26 17.31
N THR A 143 -0.48 5.05 17.83
CA THR A 143 0.36 3.98 17.27
C THR A 143 -0.39 2.65 17.27
N PRO A 144 0.07 1.62 16.55
CA PRO A 144 -0.52 0.28 16.65
C PRO A 144 -0.51 -0.28 18.09
N LEU A 145 0.44 0.14 18.93
CA LEU A 145 0.49 -0.27 20.34
C LEU A 145 -0.60 0.43 21.17
N THR A 146 -0.86 1.72 20.93
CA THR A 146 -1.95 2.42 21.63
C THR A 146 -3.33 2.00 21.13
N ASP A 147 -3.43 1.61 19.85
CA ASP A 147 -4.66 1.03 19.28
C ASP A 147 -5.02 -0.27 20.01
N LEU A 148 -4.02 -1.14 20.23
CA LEU A 148 -4.20 -2.37 20.99
C LEU A 148 -4.59 -2.10 22.46
N VAL A 149 -4.02 -1.08 23.10
CA VAL A 149 -4.44 -0.66 24.45
C VAL A 149 -5.93 -0.27 24.45
N VAL A 150 -6.38 0.53 23.48
CA VAL A 150 -7.81 0.91 23.38
C VAL A 150 -8.68 -0.33 23.10
N ALA A 151 -8.23 -1.24 22.24
CA ALA A 151 -8.96 -2.46 21.91
C ALA A 151 -9.15 -3.38 23.13
N ASN A 152 -8.12 -3.58 23.95
CA ASN A 152 -8.20 -4.34 25.20
C ASN A 152 -9.11 -3.66 26.24
N ILE A 153 -9.08 -2.32 26.32
CA ILE A 153 -10.04 -1.58 27.17
C ILE A 153 -11.48 -1.80 26.70
N ALA A 154 -11.69 -1.84 25.39
CA ALA A 154 -12.99 -1.98 24.78
C ALA A 154 -13.55 -3.41 24.79
N GLY A 155 -12.71 -4.43 24.87
CA GLY A 155 -13.13 -5.82 24.67
C GLY A 155 -13.32 -6.21 23.19
N ARG A 156 -12.97 -5.32 22.26
CA ARG A 156 -13.30 -5.39 20.82
C ARG A 156 -12.40 -4.46 20.02
N LEU A 157 -12.51 -4.50 18.69
CA LEU A 157 -11.79 -3.58 17.79
C LEU A 157 -11.95 -2.11 18.23
N ALA A 158 -10.84 -1.38 18.30
CA ALA A 158 -10.85 0.03 18.67
C ALA A 158 -11.69 0.90 17.73
N ALA A 159 -11.76 0.56 16.43
CA ALA A 159 -12.63 1.23 15.47
C ALA A 159 -14.12 1.09 15.85
N GLN A 160 -14.56 -0.12 16.21
CA GLN A 160 -15.94 -0.36 16.64
C GLN A 160 -16.25 0.38 17.96
N TYR A 161 -15.27 0.45 18.86
CA TYR A 161 -15.38 1.21 20.10
C TYR A 161 -15.54 2.72 19.84
N PHE A 162 -14.67 3.28 18.98
CA PHE A 162 -14.74 4.67 18.56
C PHE A 162 -16.08 5.00 17.92
N ASP A 163 -16.56 4.16 16.99
CA ASP A 163 -17.82 4.39 16.28
C ASP A 163 -19.03 4.28 17.21
N GLY A 164 -19.03 3.35 18.16
CA GLY A 164 -20.08 3.18 19.16
C GLY A 164 -20.20 4.33 20.17
N GLY A 165 -19.10 5.02 20.50
CA GLY A 165 -19.11 6.18 21.42
C GLY A 165 -19.32 5.85 22.90
N GLU A 166 -19.24 4.57 23.28
CA GLU A 166 -19.53 4.07 24.63
C GLU A 166 -18.28 4.08 25.51
N PHE A 167 -17.76 5.27 25.83
CA PHE A 167 -16.44 5.40 26.47
C PHE A 167 -16.40 5.17 27.99
N ALA A 168 -17.44 4.57 28.58
CA ALA A 168 -17.57 4.40 30.03
C ALA A 168 -16.48 3.49 30.64
N SER A 169 -15.95 2.54 29.87
CA SER A 169 -14.86 1.65 30.31
C SER A 169 -13.49 2.35 30.33
N LEU A 170 -13.35 3.52 29.69
CA LEU A 170 -12.09 4.23 29.59
C LEU A 170 -11.81 5.06 30.85
N THR A 171 -11.13 4.45 31.81
CA THR A 171 -10.70 5.08 33.07
C THR A 171 -9.17 5.22 33.14
N PRO A 172 -8.62 6.12 33.99
CA PRO A 172 -7.17 6.23 34.17
C PRO A 172 -6.52 4.91 34.62
N ASP A 173 -7.20 4.13 35.47
CA ASP A 173 -6.68 2.86 35.99
C ASP A 173 -6.67 1.77 34.91
N GLU A 174 -7.74 1.64 34.11
CA GLU A 174 -7.78 0.72 32.97
C GLU A 174 -6.70 1.07 31.94
N LEU A 175 -6.57 2.35 31.60
CA LEU A 175 -5.56 2.81 30.64
C LEU A 175 -4.14 2.51 31.11
N LYS A 176 -3.88 2.69 32.41
CA LYS A 176 -2.59 2.37 33.02
C LYS A 176 -2.34 0.86 33.07
N ALA A 177 -3.34 0.06 33.44
CA ALA A 177 -3.23 -1.39 33.56
C ALA A 177 -2.93 -2.04 32.20
N GLU A 178 -3.70 -1.70 31.17
CA GLU A 178 -3.55 -2.25 29.82
C GLU A 178 -2.23 -1.82 29.17
N SER A 179 -1.85 -0.54 29.32
CA SER A 179 -0.55 -0.04 28.83
C SER A 179 0.63 -0.72 29.54
N ALA A 180 0.55 -0.93 30.86
CA ALA A 180 1.60 -1.59 31.63
C ALA A 180 1.74 -3.07 31.26
N ALA A 181 0.63 -3.77 31.06
CA ALA A 181 0.65 -5.17 30.64
C ALA A 181 1.26 -5.34 29.24
N LEU A 182 0.85 -4.52 28.27
CA LEU A 182 1.43 -4.52 26.93
C LEU A 182 2.94 -4.19 26.98
N LYS A 183 3.33 -3.20 27.77
CA LYS A 183 4.75 -2.88 27.97
C LYS A 183 5.54 -4.04 28.55
N ALA A 184 5.00 -4.76 29.54
CA ALA A 184 5.68 -5.91 30.14
C ALA A 184 5.95 -7.03 29.11
N LYS A 185 4.97 -7.28 28.21
CA LYS A 185 5.09 -8.24 27.10
C LYS A 185 6.21 -7.87 26.12
N LEU A 186 6.48 -6.58 25.92
CA LEU A 186 7.40 -6.05 24.91
C LEU A 186 8.74 -5.54 25.46
N LEU A 187 8.89 -5.44 26.79
CA LEU A 187 10.01 -4.75 27.44
C LEU A 187 11.40 -5.20 26.95
N PRO A 188 11.69 -6.52 26.76
CA PRO A 188 13.02 -6.91 26.29
C PRO A 188 13.33 -6.40 24.86
N VAL A 189 12.34 -6.34 23.97
CA VAL A 189 12.48 -5.75 22.63
C VAL A 189 12.70 -4.25 22.72
N LEU A 190 11.89 -3.56 23.54
CA LEU A 190 11.99 -2.11 23.76
C LEU A 190 13.39 -1.70 24.26
N LEU A 191 13.89 -2.39 25.29
CA LEU A 191 15.22 -2.14 25.84
C LEU A 191 16.34 -2.43 24.82
N ALA A 192 16.21 -3.52 24.04
CA ALA A 192 17.21 -3.86 23.03
C ALA A 192 17.28 -2.84 21.87
N LEU A 193 16.25 -2.01 21.70
CA LEU A 193 16.19 -0.90 20.74
C LEU A 193 16.48 0.47 21.37
N GLY A 194 16.86 0.50 22.65
CA GLY A 194 17.25 1.71 23.37
C GLY A 194 16.07 2.53 23.90
N VAL A 195 14.86 1.96 23.97
CA VAL A 195 13.70 2.60 24.61
C VAL A 195 13.86 2.49 26.12
N ASP A 196 13.63 3.59 26.84
CA ASP A 196 13.75 3.61 28.30
C ASP A 196 12.76 2.63 28.97
N SER A 197 13.22 1.94 30.02
CA SER A 197 12.40 1.06 30.85
C SER A 197 11.17 1.76 31.45
N SER A 198 11.19 3.09 31.61
CA SER A 198 10.11 3.91 32.15
C SER A 198 9.17 4.47 31.08
N ILE A 199 9.33 4.11 29.80
CA ILE A 199 8.51 4.61 28.70
C ILE A 199 7.01 4.52 29.01
N ASP A 200 6.28 5.62 28.77
CA ASP A 200 4.83 5.61 28.63
C ASP A 200 4.51 5.57 27.14
N LEU A 201 3.93 4.45 26.69
CA LEU A 201 3.61 4.20 25.28
C LEU A 201 2.61 5.21 24.69
N LEU A 202 1.78 5.83 25.53
CA LEU A 202 0.77 6.80 25.11
C LEU A 202 1.30 8.23 25.19
N ARG A 203 2.07 8.56 26.24
CA ARG A 203 2.36 9.96 26.58
C ARG A 203 3.77 10.42 26.25
N THR A 204 4.72 9.51 26.02
CA THR A 204 6.10 9.92 25.76
C THR A 204 6.22 10.46 24.35
N ALA A 205 6.47 11.77 24.19
CA ALA A 205 6.70 12.37 22.88
C ALA A 205 7.83 11.65 22.13
N PHE A 206 7.63 11.41 20.83
CA PHE A 206 8.63 10.79 19.97
C PHE A 206 8.59 11.39 18.57
N THR A 207 9.75 11.36 17.91
CA THR A 207 9.90 11.77 16.52
C THR A 207 9.94 10.51 15.64
N PRO A 208 9.07 10.41 14.62
CA PRO A 208 9.16 9.33 13.64
C PRO A 208 10.54 9.27 12.98
N LEU A 209 10.91 8.09 12.48
CA LEU A 209 12.15 7.78 11.77
C LEU A 209 13.46 7.91 12.56
N SER A 210 13.44 8.42 13.79
CA SER A 210 14.66 8.77 14.53
C SER A 210 14.66 8.36 16.00
N SER A 211 13.50 8.37 16.67
CA SER A 211 13.41 7.99 18.08
C SER A 211 13.54 6.48 18.31
N ALA A 212 13.94 6.08 19.52
CA ALA A 212 14.01 4.66 19.89
C ALA A 212 12.64 3.96 19.85
N LEU A 213 11.56 4.67 20.23
CA LEU A 213 10.21 4.12 20.18
C LEU A 213 9.79 3.83 18.72
N ASP A 214 10.12 4.72 17.79
CA ASP A 214 9.87 4.50 16.37
C ASP A 214 10.62 3.28 15.82
N LYS A 215 11.89 3.11 16.20
CA LYS A 215 12.65 1.88 15.88
C LYS A 215 11.96 0.61 16.41
N ALA A 216 11.30 0.67 17.56
CA ALA A 216 10.51 -0.44 18.07
C ALA A 216 9.23 -0.68 17.25
N LEU A 217 8.54 0.37 16.82
CA LEU A 217 7.40 0.27 15.90
C LEU A 217 7.82 -0.28 14.53
N ASP A 218 9.05 -0.03 14.10
CA ASP A 218 9.58 -0.61 12.87
C ASP A 218 9.74 -2.14 12.93
N VAL A 219 10.04 -2.68 14.11
CA VAL A 219 10.30 -4.11 14.31
C VAL A 219 9.05 -4.89 14.75
N LEU A 220 8.07 -4.21 15.34
CA LEU A 220 6.82 -4.81 15.80
C LEU A 220 5.70 -4.60 14.77
N ARG A 221 4.98 -5.67 14.46
CA ARG A 221 3.78 -5.63 13.61
C ARG A 221 2.58 -6.06 14.43
N VAL A 222 1.55 -5.25 14.47
CA VAL A 222 0.28 -5.58 15.12
C VAL A 222 -0.75 -5.86 14.03
N SER A 223 -1.44 -6.98 14.14
CA SER A 223 -2.61 -7.32 13.33
C SER A 223 -3.73 -7.77 14.24
N VAL A 224 -4.97 -7.42 13.93
CA VAL A 224 -6.14 -7.90 14.67
C VAL A 224 -7.04 -8.68 13.73
N ASP A 225 -7.39 -9.91 14.10
CA ASP A 225 -8.41 -10.68 13.40
C ASP A 225 -9.80 -10.26 13.90
N PRO A 226 -10.63 -9.62 13.06
CA PRO A 226 -11.94 -9.15 13.46
C PRO A 226 -12.94 -10.28 13.72
N VAL A 227 -12.67 -11.52 13.27
CA VAL A 227 -13.57 -12.68 13.45
C VAL A 227 -13.31 -13.35 14.79
N SER A 228 -12.05 -13.65 15.09
CA SER A 228 -11.67 -14.27 16.37
C SER A 228 -11.51 -13.27 17.51
N ASN A 229 -11.47 -11.97 17.23
CA ASN A 229 -11.21 -10.90 18.20
C ASN A 229 -9.84 -11.04 18.88
N VAL A 230 -8.86 -11.61 18.17
CA VAL A 230 -7.49 -11.83 18.64
C VAL A 230 -6.53 -10.89 17.93
N ALA A 231 -5.77 -10.11 18.70
CA ALA A 231 -4.62 -9.37 18.21
C ALA A 231 -3.37 -10.24 18.22
N THR A 232 -2.48 -10.04 17.24
CA THR A 232 -1.18 -10.70 17.15
C THR A 232 -0.10 -9.64 16.97
N ILE A 233 0.87 -9.63 17.87
CA ILE A 233 2.09 -8.83 17.79
C ILE A 233 3.20 -9.72 17.27
N THR A 234 3.75 -9.42 16.10
CA THR A 234 4.84 -10.17 15.47
C THR A 234 6.13 -9.37 15.51
N ASN A 235 7.22 -10.00 15.92
CA ASN A 235 8.58 -9.49 15.70
C ASN A 235 9.04 -9.81 14.28
N ILE A 236 9.31 -8.81 13.44
CA ILE A 236 9.68 -9.05 12.04
C ILE A 236 11.06 -9.72 11.87
N VAL A 237 11.87 -9.77 12.92
CA VAL A 237 13.22 -10.36 12.91
C VAL A 237 13.19 -11.79 13.43
N THR A 238 12.67 -12.00 14.64
CA THR A 238 12.65 -13.32 15.28
C THR A 238 11.45 -14.16 14.88
N GLN A 239 10.43 -13.55 14.26
CA GLN A 239 9.13 -14.15 13.95
C GLN A 239 8.38 -14.65 15.20
N GLN A 240 8.83 -14.29 16.40
CA GLN A 240 8.09 -14.53 17.63
C GLN A 240 6.76 -13.76 17.58
N GLN A 241 5.71 -14.42 18.05
CA GLN A 241 4.37 -13.85 18.12
C GLN A 241 3.88 -13.85 19.56
N ILE A 242 3.17 -12.77 19.92
CA ILE A 242 2.35 -12.68 21.11
C ILE A 242 0.91 -12.51 20.65
N THR A 243 0.02 -13.39 21.10
CA THR A 243 -1.41 -13.28 20.87
C THR A 243 -2.09 -12.62 22.06
N ASP A 244 -3.06 -11.78 21.79
CA ASP A 244 -3.87 -11.06 22.79
C ASP A 244 -5.34 -11.26 22.44
N ASP A 245 -6.10 -11.95 23.29
CA ASP A 245 -7.56 -12.04 23.16
C ASP A 245 -8.13 -10.73 23.70
N LEU A 246 -8.69 -9.90 22.81
CA LEU A 246 -9.18 -8.57 23.19
C LEU A 246 -10.29 -8.65 24.23
N ALA A 247 -11.00 -9.78 24.36
CA ALA A 247 -12.04 -9.96 25.37
C ALA A 247 -11.49 -10.23 26.79
N VAL A 248 -10.19 -10.54 26.91
CA VAL A 248 -9.52 -10.82 28.19
C VAL A 248 -8.78 -9.57 28.65
N LYS A 249 -9.12 -9.08 29.84
CA LYS A 249 -8.47 -7.91 30.44
C LYS A 249 -7.04 -8.22 30.88
N ALA A 250 -6.18 -7.21 30.90
CA ALA A 250 -4.79 -7.32 31.37
C ALA A 250 -4.66 -7.97 32.75
N ALA A 251 -5.59 -7.71 33.68
CA ALA A 251 -5.58 -8.31 35.02
C ALA A 251 -5.83 -9.84 35.01
N GLN A 252 -6.38 -10.36 33.92
CA GLN A 252 -6.77 -11.76 33.74
C GLN A 252 -5.86 -12.51 32.76
N ASP A 253 -5.10 -11.78 31.93
CA ASP A 253 -4.09 -12.36 31.04
C ASP A 253 -2.87 -12.82 31.84
N ALA A 254 -2.85 -14.12 32.16
CA ALA A 254 -1.80 -14.73 32.94
C ALA A 254 -0.51 -14.89 32.12
N GLY A 255 0.45 -13.97 32.31
CA GLY A 255 1.88 -14.28 32.18
C GLY A 255 2.34 -14.77 30.81
N SER A 256 1.93 -14.09 29.73
CA SER A 256 2.57 -14.29 28.43
C SER A 256 4.07 -14.06 28.55
N THR A 257 4.87 -15.00 28.01
CA THR A 257 6.32 -14.88 28.03
C THR A 257 6.72 -13.63 27.25
N PRO A 258 7.49 -12.69 27.83
CA PRO A 258 7.91 -11.50 27.13
C PRO A 258 8.67 -11.84 25.84
N MET A 259 8.41 -11.05 24.80
CA MET A 259 9.07 -11.20 23.51
C MET A 259 10.58 -10.94 23.67
N SER A 260 11.41 -11.80 23.08
CA SER A 260 12.87 -11.68 23.18
C SER A 260 13.39 -10.48 22.39
N GLY A 261 14.32 -9.74 23.00
CA GLY A 261 15.08 -8.66 22.34
C GLY A 261 16.32 -9.13 21.58
N THR A 262 16.57 -10.43 21.46
CA THR A 262 17.76 -10.95 20.76
C THR A 262 17.76 -10.53 19.29
N GLY A 263 18.86 -9.92 18.83
CA GLY A 263 19.04 -9.51 17.44
C GLY A 263 18.47 -8.13 17.07
N MET A 264 17.80 -7.44 18.01
CA MET A 264 17.16 -6.14 17.73
C MET A 264 18.16 -5.01 17.44
N GLY A 265 19.31 -4.97 18.11
CA GLY A 265 20.33 -3.95 17.86
C GLY A 265 20.84 -3.98 16.41
N THR A 266 21.20 -5.16 15.91
CA THR A 266 21.56 -5.35 14.49
C THR A 266 20.43 -4.95 13.56
N ALA A 267 19.19 -5.34 13.89
CA ALA A 267 18.02 -5.00 13.09
C ALA A 267 17.77 -3.48 13.00
N ALA A 268 17.96 -2.74 14.10
CA ALA A 268 17.80 -1.29 14.10
C ALA A 268 18.75 -0.60 13.10
N ASP A 269 20.02 -1.00 13.07
CA ASP A 269 21.01 -0.46 12.13
C ASP A 269 20.69 -0.87 10.69
N ASP A 270 20.35 -2.15 10.49
CA ASP A 270 20.05 -2.69 9.16
C ASP A 270 18.76 -2.12 8.58
N ILE A 271 17.73 -1.78 9.38
CA ILE A 271 16.50 -1.13 8.91
C ILE A 271 16.82 0.18 8.18
N THR A 272 17.70 1.00 8.74
CA THR A 272 18.14 2.25 8.09
C THR A 272 18.86 1.94 6.77
N LEU A 273 19.74 0.94 6.74
CA LEU A 273 20.47 0.56 5.53
C LEU A 273 19.56 -0.05 4.45
N ILE A 274 18.58 -0.85 4.83
CA ILE A 274 17.58 -1.45 3.93
C ILE A 274 16.76 -0.35 3.25
N ARG A 275 16.27 0.64 4.01
CA ARG A 275 15.60 1.82 3.44
C ARG A 275 16.53 2.60 2.53
N LYS A 276 17.81 2.72 2.91
CA LYS A 276 18.83 3.41 2.12
C LYS A 276 19.03 2.78 0.74
N VAL A 277 18.94 1.45 0.59
CA VAL A 277 19.02 0.80 -0.73
C VAL A 277 17.97 1.35 -1.68
N LEU A 278 16.73 1.51 -1.20
CA LEU A 278 15.62 2.02 -2.00
C LEU A 278 15.82 3.51 -2.36
N SER A 279 16.29 4.33 -1.41
CA SER A 279 16.60 5.75 -1.68
C SER A 279 17.83 5.94 -2.56
N ASP A 280 18.84 5.09 -2.46
CA ASP A 280 20.04 5.16 -3.30
C ASP A 280 19.74 4.73 -4.73
N TYR A 281 18.95 3.66 -4.90
CA TYR A 281 18.56 3.15 -6.20
C TYR A 281 17.94 4.24 -7.05
N VAL A 282 16.97 4.94 -6.46
CA VAL A 282 16.39 6.06 -7.17
C VAL A 282 17.16 7.37 -7.09
N GLY A 283 18.02 7.59 -6.13
CA GLY A 283 18.84 8.81 -6.14
C GLY A 283 19.53 9.02 -7.51
N LYS A 284 19.76 7.93 -8.25
CA LYS A 284 20.19 7.89 -9.66
C LYS A 284 19.26 8.59 -10.66
N PHE A 285 17.96 8.65 -10.43
CA PHE A 285 16.97 9.30 -11.28
C PHE A 285 16.60 10.74 -10.86
N ALA A 286 17.24 11.29 -9.83
CA ALA A 286 16.85 12.59 -9.26
C ALA A 286 16.84 13.75 -10.28
N ASN A 287 17.78 13.74 -11.23
CA ASN A 287 17.99 14.83 -12.20
C ASN A 287 17.82 14.40 -13.67
N GLY A 288 17.33 13.19 -13.93
CA GLY A 288 17.22 12.63 -15.28
C GLY A 288 17.36 11.11 -15.29
N LEU A 289 17.36 10.50 -16.48
CA LEU A 289 17.56 9.05 -16.63
C LEU A 289 19.07 8.73 -16.47
N PRO A 290 19.46 7.83 -15.55
CA PRO A 290 20.85 7.40 -15.40
C PRO A 290 21.26 6.43 -16.52
N ALA A 291 22.54 6.11 -16.63
CA ALA A 291 22.97 4.98 -17.45
C ALA A 291 22.68 3.65 -16.75
N ALA A 292 22.32 2.59 -17.51
CA ALA A 292 21.97 1.30 -16.92
C ALA A 292 23.07 0.72 -16.01
N GLY A 293 24.34 0.95 -16.37
CA GLY A 293 25.50 0.53 -15.57
C GLY A 293 25.61 1.20 -14.19
N GLU A 294 24.94 2.33 -13.96
CA GLU A 294 24.93 3.01 -12.66
C GLU A 294 23.96 2.36 -11.65
N LEU A 295 23.02 1.55 -12.14
CA LEU A 295 22.03 0.83 -11.33
C LEU A 295 22.55 -0.54 -10.86
N LEU A 296 23.38 -1.19 -11.67
CA LEU A 296 23.88 -2.55 -11.40
C LEU A 296 24.59 -2.71 -10.05
N PRO A 297 25.41 -1.76 -9.55
CA PRO A 297 26.05 -1.88 -8.24
C PRO A 297 25.09 -1.90 -7.05
N LEU A 298 23.85 -1.43 -7.25
CA LEU A 298 22.79 -1.35 -6.23
C LEU A 298 21.91 -2.61 -6.22
N MET A 299 22.17 -3.54 -7.14
CA MET A 299 21.43 -4.79 -7.34
C MET A 299 22.32 -5.99 -7.02
N THR A 300 21.71 -7.13 -6.70
CA THR A 300 22.45 -8.37 -6.55
C THR A 300 22.87 -8.96 -7.90
N ASP A 301 24.00 -9.65 -7.95
CA ASP A 301 24.51 -10.28 -9.17
C ASP A 301 24.79 -11.77 -8.91
N SER A 302 24.17 -12.65 -9.71
CA SER A 302 24.37 -14.10 -9.60
C SER A 302 25.81 -14.54 -9.90
N GLY A 303 26.57 -13.73 -10.66
CA GLY A 303 27.99 -14.00 -10.94
C GLY A 303 28.94 -13.47 -9.87
N ASN A 304 28.45 -12.68 -8.91
CA ASN A 304 29.29 -12.02 -7.93
C ASN A 304 29.31 -12.80 -6.60
N PRO A 305 30.46 -13.33 -6.16
CA PRO A 305 30.56 -14.06 -4.90
C PRO A 305 30.23 -13.19 -3.66
N VAL A 306 30.26 -11.86 -3.80
CA VAL A 306 29.90 -10.92 -2.74
C VAL A 306 28.40 -10.98 -2.40
N THR A 307 27.54 -11.16 -3.40
CA THR A 307 26.07 -11.20 -3.18
C THR A 307 25.53 -12.61 -2.91
N GLY A 308 26.43 -13.57 -2.68
CA GLY A 308 26.07 -14.97 -2.41
C GLY A 308 25.37 -15.63 -3.59
N THR A 309 24.58 -16.68 -3.33
CA THR A 309 23.80 -17.39 -4.37
C THR A 309 22.58 -16.61 -4.89
N TYR A 310 22.31 -15.40 -4.38
CA TYR A 310 21.15 -14.61 -4.78
C TYR A 310 21.43 -13.70 -5.97
N GLY A 311 21.14 -14.17 -7.18
CA GLY A 311 21.02 -13.29 -8.34
C GLY A 311 19.78 -12.39 -8.28
N PHE A 312 19.86 -11.22 -8.93
CA PHE A 312 18.68 -10.37 -9.12
C PHE A 312 17.63 -11.09 -9.98
N ARG A 313 16.39 -10.96 -9.55
CA ARG A 313 15.21 -11.38 -10.28
C ARG A 313 14.03 -10.49 -9.89
N SER A 314 13.43 -9.80 -10.85
CA SER A 314 12.19 -9.05 -10.61
C SER A 314 11.24 -9.25 -11.78
N SER A 315 10.05 -9.81 -11.55
CA SER A 315 9.15 -10.20 -12.64
C SER A 315 9.88 -10.96 -13.75
N ASP A 316 10.68 -11.95 -13.34
CA ASP A 316 11.52 -12.78 -14.23
C ASP A 316 12.74 -12.09 -14.91
N LEU A 317 12.87 -10.77 -14.79
CA LEU A 317 13.98 -10.02 -15.38
C LEU A 317 15.30 -10.21 -14.62
N THR A 318 16.39 -10.35 -15.38
CA THR A 318 17.76 -10.22 -14.84
C THR A 318 18.07 -8.78 -14.43
N ALA A 319 19.12 -8.55 -13.63
CA ALA A 319 19.58 -7.19 -13.29
C ALA A 319 19.81 -6.32 -14.54
N ALA A 320 20.46 -6.87 -15.56
CA ALA A 320 20.74 -6.15 -16.79
C ALA A 320 19.47 -5.79 -17.57
N GLN A 321 18.50 -6.70 -17.69
CA GLN A 321 17.23 -6.42 -18.35
C GLN A 321 16.42 -5.38 -17.59
N PHE A 322 16.31 -5.55 -16.27
CA PHE A 322 15.59 -4.60 -15.40
C PHE A 322 16.22 -3.22 -15.44
N ALA A 323 17.55 -3.11 -15.33
CA ALA A 323 18.25 -1.82 -15.41
C ALA A 323 18.02 -1.14 -16.76
N ASN A 324 18.11 -1.89 -17.88
CA ASN A 324 17.84 -1.34 -19.21
C ASN A 324 16.38 -0.87 -19.38
N GLN A 325 15.42 -1.52 -18.72
CA GLN A 325 14.03 -1.08 -18.73
C GLN A 325 13.84 0.16 -17.85
N ALA A 326 14.37 0.16 -16.63
CA ALA A 326 14.23 1.26 -15.68
C ALA A 326 14.77 2.58 -16.24
N VAL A 327 15.92 2.57 -16.93
CA VAL A 327 16.49 3.80 -17.52
C VAL A 327 15.73 4.36 -18.72
N THR A 328 14.62 3.72 -19.13
CA THR A 328 13.71 4.27 -20.15
C THR A 328 12.43 4.85 -19.55
N ASP A 329 12.21 4.68 -18.24
CA ASP A 329 11.00 5.13 -17.56
C ASP A 329 11.14 6.57 -17.07
N THR A 330 10.54 7.49 -17.81
CA THR A 330 10.55 8.92 -17.46
C THR A 330 9.79 9.24 -16.18
N ASN A 331 8.91 8.35 -15.70
CA ASN A 331 8.18 8.57 -14.45
C ASN A 331 9.08 8.45 -13.23
N LEU A 332 10.26 7.83 -13.37
CA LEU A 332 11.26 7.72 -12.31
C LEU A 332 12.05 9.01 -12.09
N VAL A 333 12.02 9.94 -13.06
CA VAL A 333 12.76 11.19 -12.95
C VAL A 333 12.15 12.06 -11.84
N GLY A 334 12.90 12.19 -10.74
CA GLY A 334 12.48 12.93 -9.54
C GLY A 334 11.36 12.28 -8.72
N ALA A 335 11.12 10.98 -8.89
CA ALA A 335 10.05 10.22 -8.24
C ALA A 335 10.15 10.12 -6.67
N SER A 336 9.39 9.22 -6.03
CA SER A 336 9.61 8.73 -4.66
C SER A 336 9.28 7.25 -4.42
N PHE A 337 10.08 6.63 -3.55
CA PHE A 337 9.83 5.35 -2.91
C PHE A 337 9.44 5.72 -1.53
N ALA A 338 8.20 6.14 -1.49
CA ALA A 338 7.53 6.39 -0.26
C ALA A 338 7.26 5.04 0.39
N ASP A 339 6.71 5.14 1.59
CA ASP A 339 5.82 4.09 2.02
C ASP A 339 6.53 2.74 2.26
N VAL A 340 7.81 2.78 2.66
CA VAL A 340 8.65 1.59 2.82
C VAL A 340 8.32 0.82 4.10
N VAL A 341 7.70 -0.35 3.93
CA VAL A 341 7.40 -1.29 5.00
C VAL A 341 8.36 -2.47 4.93
N ILE A 342 9.04 -2.78 6.03
CA ILE A 342 9.87 -4.00 6.14
C ILE A 342 9.02 -5.07 6.82
N ASN A 343 8.62 -6.09 6.07
CA ASN A 343 7.74 -7.15 6.56
C ASN A 343 8.49 -8.23 7.34
N ARG A 344 9.76 -8.48 6.98
CA ARG A 344 10.62 -9.48 7.64
C ARG A 344 12.08 -9.18 7.38
N ILE A 345 12.94 -9.46 8.37
CA ILE A 345 14.39 -9.56 8.17
C ILE A 345 14.84 -10.94 8.65
N ASN A 346 15.28 -11.79 7.72
CA ASN A 346 15.76 -13.13 8.02
C ASN A 346 17.28 -13.16 8.11
N TYR A 347 17.81 -13.22 9.33
CA TYR A 347 19.25 -13.39 9.60
C TYR A 347 19.67 -14.86 9.70
N THR A 348 18.72 -15.79 9.86
CA THR A 348 19.04 -17.21 10.00
C THR A 348 19.60 -17.74 8.69
N ILE A 349 20.83 -18.23 8.71
CA ILE A 349 21.47 -18.80 7.52
C ILE A 349 21.22 -20.31 7.47
N ASP A 350 20.58 -20.76 6.40
CA ASP A 350 20.21 -22.16 6.17
C ASP A 350 20.15 -22.46 4.66
N ALA A 351 19.70 -23.68 4.29
CA ALA A 351 19.60 -24.10 2.89
C ALA A 351 18.65 -23.21 2.04
N ASN A 352 17.70 -22.50 2.66
CA ASN A 352 16.71 -21.65 2.03
C ASN A 352 17.01 -20.14 2.20
N ASN A 353 18.00 -19.80 3.02
CA ASN A 353 18.47 -18.45 3.26
C ASN A 353 20.00 -18.40 3.36
N THR A 354 20.69 -18.20 2.23
CA THR A 354 22.16 -18.26 2.18
C THR A 354 22.84 -16.94 2.56
N SER A 355 22.09 -15.88 2.82
CA SER A 355 22.57 -14.56 3.24
C SER A 355 21.44 -13.80 3.96
N PRO A 356 21.73 -12.84 4.86
CA PRO A 356 20.69 -12.04 5.49
C PRO A 356 19.80 -11.36 4.45
N ARG A 357 18.48 -11.47 4.64
CA ARG A 357 17.50 -11.07 3.62
C ARG A 357 16.31 -10.35 4.24
N ALA A 358 16.02 -9.16 3.75
CA ALA A 358 14.84 -8.39 4.10
C ALA A 358 13.76 -8.54 3.02
N PHE A 359 12.51 -8.54 3.46
CA PHE A 359 11.32 -8.51 2.61
C PHE A 359 10.64 -7.17 2.80
N VAL A 360 10.52 -6.41 1.72
CA VAL A 360 10.06 -5.02 1.74
C VAL A 360 8.87 -4.84 0.81
N GLU A 361 8.03 -3.90 1.21
CA GLU A 361 6.97 -3.33 0.40
C GLU A 361 7.20 -1.82 0.31
N PHE A 362 6.91 -1.21 -0.83
CA PHE A 362 7.00 0.24 -1.00
C PHE A 362 6.12 0.73 -2.14
N THR A 363 5.79 2.02 -2.13
CA THR A 363 5.01 2.67 -3.19
C THR A 363 5.91 3.52 -4.07
N HIS A 364 5.88 3.26 -5.38
CA HIS A 364 6.45 4.15 -6.39
C HIS A 364 5.49 5.31 -6.65
N ARG A 365 5.95 6.53 -6.40
CA ARG A 365 5.26 7.78 -6.76
C ARG A 365 6.11 8.59 -7.72
N ASP A 366 5.50 9.36 -8.63
CA ASP A 366 6.25 10.29 -9.47
C ASP A 366 6.70 11.54 -8.69
N LYS A 367 7.33 12.50 -9.39
CA LYS A 367 7.78 13.78 -8.82
C LYS A 367 6.66 14.66 -8.26
N ASN A 368 5.41 14.39 -8.62
CA ASN A 368 4.23 15.11 -8.15
C ASN A 368 3.51 14.35 -7.01
N GLY A 369 4.04 13.19 -6.58
CA GLY A 369 3.45 12.36 -5.54
C GLY A 369 2.37 11.38 -6.02
N VAL A 370 2.13 11.27 -7.33
CA VAL A 370 1.14 10.37 -7.93
C VAL A 370 1.65 8.93 -7.85
N ALA A 371 0.87 8.02 -7.25
CA ALA A 371 1.26 6.62 -7.09
C ALA A 371 1.08 5.80 -8.37
N PHE A 372 2.15 5.15 -8.86
CA PHE A 372 2.15 4.30 -10.06
C PHE A 372 2.08 2.80 -9.73
N SER A 373 2.77 2.37 -8.68
CA SER A 373 2.76 0.96 -8.26
C SER A 373 3.00 0.79 -6.76
N ASN A 374 2.37 -0.23 -6.17
CA ASN A 374 2.72 -0.77 -4.86
C ASN A 374 3.47 -2.08 -5.09
N ASN A 375 4.74 -2.12 -4.68
CA ASN A 375 5.63 -3.22 -4.97
C ASN A 375 5.76 -4.07 -3.72
N GLN A 376 5.16 -5.26 -3.75
CA GLN A 376 5.14 -6.18 -2.61
C GLN A 376 6.08 -7.37 -2.82
N GLY A 377 6.60 -7.90 -1.72
CA GLY A 377 7.45 -9.09 -1.75
C GLY A 377 8.83 -8.85 -2.35
N MET A 378 9.21 -7.58 -2.50
CA MET A 378 10.56 -7.20 -2.93
C MET A 378 11.56 -7.62 -1.86
N GLN A 379 12.77 -7.99 -2.29
CA GLN A 379 13.78 -8.50 -1.40
C GLN A 379 15.05 -7.67 -1.51
N ILE A 380 15.70 -7.47 -0.36
CA ILE A 380 16.99 -6.81 -0.24
C ILE A 380 17.90 -7.77 0.51
N VAL A 381 19.11 -8.01 0.00
CA VAL A 381 20.03 -9.02 0.52
C VAL A 381 21.32 -8.35 0.96
N LYS A 382 21.84 -8.75 2.11
CA LYS A 382 23.15 -8.31 2.62
C LYS A 382 24.23 -9.20 2.04
N GLY A 383 25.16 -8.60 1.30
CA GLY A 383 26.33 -9.28 0.78
C GLY A 383 27.30 -9.69 1.88
N THR A 384 28.27 -10.54 1.54
CA THR A 384 29.39 -10.93 2.42
C THR A 384 30.32 -9.76 2.74
N ASP A 385 30.22 -8.66 1.97
CA ASP A 385 30.85 -7.36 2.23
C ASP A 385 30.07 -6.49 3.23
N GLY A 386 28.95 -6.99 3.76
CA GLY A 386 28.08 -6.26 4.69
C GLY A 386 27.16 -5.23 4.03
N VAL A 387 27.16 -5.11 2.69
CA VAL A 387 26.36 -4.11 1.97
C VAL A 387 25.04 -4.72 1.51
N TRP A 388 23.92 -4.03 1.82
CA TRP A 388 22.59 -4.39 1.34
C TRP A 388 22.37 -3.98 -0.11
N ARG A 389 21.77 -4.85 -0.92
CA ARG A 389 21.46 -4.61 -2.34
C ARG A 389 20.10 -5.15 -2.72
N LEU A 390 19.47 -4.54 -3.73
CA LEU A 390 18.17 -4.96 -4.23
C LEU A 390 18.29 -6.31 -4.95
N ARG A 391 17.48 -7.29 -4.53
CA ARG A 391 17.39 -8.62 -5.16
C ARG A 391 16.22 -8.71 -6.16
N GLY A 392 15.25 -7.81 -6.06
CA GLY A 392 13.97 -7.91 -6.77
C GLY A 392 12.96 -8.77 -6.02
N ASP A 393 11.87 -9.19 -6.67
CA ASP A 393 10.83 -10.03 -6.06
C ASP A 393 11.19 -11.53 -6.01
N GLY A 394 12.26 -11.94 -6.72
CA GLY A 394 12.70 -13.32 -6.75
C GLY A 394 11.89 -14.25 -7.66
N ARG A 395 10.91 -13.72 -8.40
CA ARG A 395 9.95 -14.53 -9.15
C ARG A 395 10.45 -14.84 -10.55
N VAL A 396 10.18 -16.07 -11.02
CA VAL A 396 10.37 -16.49 -12.43
C VAL A 396 9.14 -16.29 -13.31
N PHE A 397 8.14 -15.55 -12.81
CA PHE A 397 7.01 -15.08 -13.59
C PHE A 397 6.83 -13.58 -13.35
N ASP A 398 6.29 -12.90 -14.35
CA ASP A 398 5.66 -11.60 -14.14
C ASP A 398 4.23 -11.83 -13.66
N LEU A 399 3.94 -11.41 -12.42
CA LEU A 399 2.64 -11.56 -11.77
C LEU A 399 2.07 -10.17 -11.48
N ASN A 400 0.98 -9.82 -12.15
CA ASN A 400 0.26 -8.57 -11.92
C ASN A 400 -1.23 -8.87 -11.65
N PRO A 401 -1.55 -9.40 -10.47
CA PRO A 401 -2.94 -9.59 -10.08
C PRO A 401 -3.60 -8.25 -9.73
N GLN A 402 -4.88 -8.10 -10.06
CA GLN A 402 -5.64 -6.87 -9.81
C GLN A 402 -7.07 -7.16 -9.36
N ILE A 403 -7.61 -6.26 -8.54
CA ILE A 403 -9.04 -6.15 -8.31
C ILE A 403 -9.58 -5.09 -9.24
N GLN A 404 -10.61 -5.42 -10.02
CA GLN A 404 -11.18 -4.53 -11.00
C GLN A 404 -12.71 -4.47 -10.88
N ALA A 405 -13.24 -3.26 -10.81
CA ALA A 405 -14.62 -2.97 -11.17
C ALA A 405 -14.63 -2.30 -12.55
N SER A 406 -15.43 -2.84 -13.46
CA SER A 406 -15.53 -2.37 -14.85
C SER A 406 -16.94 -1.90 -15.13
N LYS A 407 -17.07 -0.72 -15.75
CA LYS A 407 -18.32 -0.19 -16.30
C LYS A 407 -18.22 -0.12 -17.82
N ASP A 408 -19.22 -0.66 -18.50
CA ASP A 408 -19.36 -0.50 -19.94
C ASP A 408 -19.93 0.90 -20.25
N LYS A 409 -19.26 1.64 -21.13
CA LYS A 409 -19.60 3.02 -21.45
C LYS A 409 -20.93 3.15 -22.20
N THR A 410 -21.30 2.16 -23.00
CA THR A 410 -22.49 2.21 -23.86
C THR A 410 -23.75 1.79 -23.11
N SER A 411 -23.72 0.63 -22.46
CA SER A 411 -24.85 0.06 -21.74
C SER A 411 -24.95 0.55 -20.30
N GLY A 412 -23.85 1.05 -19.72
CA GLY A 412 -23.77 1.41 -18.31
C GLY A 412 -23.73 0.22 -17.36
N CYS A 413 -23.68 -1.02 -17.88
CA CYS A 413 -23.58 -2.22 -17.06
C CYS A 413 -22.23 -2.27 -16.32
N VAL A 414 -22.20 -2.98 -15.20
CA VAL A 414 -21.08 -3.05 -14.26
C VAL A 414 -20.76 -4.51 -13.95
N SER A 415 -19.48 -4.79 -13.77
CA SER A 415 -18.94 -6.07 -13.30
C SER A 415 -17.84 -5.85 -12.26
N THR A 416 -17.65 -6.83 -11.38
CA THR A 416 -16.57 -6.90 -10.40
C THR A 416 -15.79 -8.19 -10.62
N ALA A 417 -14.46 -8.11 -10.65
CA ALA A 417 -13.59 -9.20 -11.08
C ALA A 417 -12.24 -9.19 -10.35
N LEU A 418 -11.64 -10.38 -10.32
CA LEU A 418 -10.22 -10.57 -10.07
C LEU A 418 -9.53 -10.82 -11.41
N GLU A 419 -8.49 -10.04 -11.70
CA GLU A 419 -7.59 -10.29 -12.82
C GLU A 419 -6.32 -10.94 -12.30
N PHE A 420 -5.89 -12.03 -12.94
CA PHE A 420 -4.61 -12.66 -12.63
C PHE A 420 -3.75 -12.65 -13.90
N ASN A 421 -3.04 -11.54 -14.14
CA ASN A 421 -2.07 -11.51 -15.23
C ASN A 421 -0.81 -12.27 -14.82
N ILE A 422 -0.57 -13.39 -15.51
CA ILE A 422 0.57 -14.28 -15.29
C ILE A 422 1.30 -14.38 -16.62
N GLU A 423 2.56 -13.97 -16.65
CA GLU A 423 3.40 -14.04 -17.83
C GLU A 423 4.74 -14.69 -17.50
N ASP A 424 5.32 -15.33 -18.51
CA ASP A 424 6.61 -15.99 -18.43
C ASP A 424 7.48 -15.44 -19.55
N LEU A 425 8.25 -14.41 -19.19
CA LEU A 425 9.02 -13.61 -20.14
C LEU A 425 10.30 -14.35 -20.57
N ASN A 426 10.80 -15.26 -19.74
CA ASN A 426 11.97 -16.10 -20.01
C ASN A 426 11.65 -17.58 -19.74
N THR A 427 11.01 -18.21 -20.72
CA THR A 427 10.59 -19.61 -20.67
C THR A 427 11.72 -20.62 -20.39
N GLY A 428 12.98 -20.24 -20.58
CA GLY A 428 14.16 -21.09 -20.37
C GLY A 428 14.46 -21.42 -18.90
N ASN A 429 13.97 -20.63 -17.94
CA ASN A 429 14.17 -20.89 -16.51
C ASN A 429 12.97 -21.57 -15.82
N SER A 430 11.89 -21.78 -16.57
CA SER A 430 10.59 -22.27 -16.12
C SER A 430 10.02 -23.31 -17.09
N SER A 431 10.88 -23.97 -17.88
CA SER A 431 10.47 -24.85 -19.00
C SER A 431 9.67 -26.08 -18.55
N ASN A 432 9.80 -26.51 -17.30
CA ASN A 432 9.03 -27.59 -16.70
C ASN A 432 7.60 -27.18 -16.29
N VAL A 433 7.30 -25.88 -16.22
CA VAL A 433 5.98 -25.41 -15.79
C VAL A 433 4.98 -25.55 -16.93
N ALA A 434 3.84 -26.19 -16.65
CA ALA A 434 2.72 -26.35 -17.58
C ALA A 434 1.51 -25.49 -17.21
N SER A 435 1.28 -25.25 -15.91
CA SER A 435 0.15 -24.45 -15.42
C SER A 435 0.46 -23.76 -14.10
N VAL A 436 -0.31 -22.71 -13.78
CA VAL A 436 -0.33 -22.09 -12.45
C VAL A 436 -1.76 -22.18 -11.92
N VAL A 437 -1.93 -22.65 -10.68
CA VAL A 437 -3.22 -22.63 -9.99
C VAL A 437 -3.20 -21.52 -8.95
N VAL A 438 -4.20 -20.65 -9.01
CA VAL A 438 -4.41 -19.57 -8.05
C VAL A 438 -5.48 -19.99 -7.04
N THR A 439 -5.13 -19.99 -5.76
CA THR A 439 -6.07 -20.28 -4.66
C THR A 439 -6.18 -19.07 -3.73
N GLY A 440 -7.35 -18.90 -3.10
CA GLY A 440 -7.58 -17.80 -2.17
C GLY A 440 -9.08 -17.53 -1.98
N PRO A 441 -9.44 -16.58 -1.09
CA PRO A 441 -10.82 -16.21 -0.81
C PRO A 441 -11.59 -15.76 -2.06
N GLY A 442 -12.87 -16.13 -2.15
CA GLY A 442 -13.73 -15.78 -3.29
C GLY A 442 -13.50 -16.62 -4.55
N LEU A 443 -12.52 -17.53 -4.56
CA LEU A 443 -12.30 -18.48 -5.67
C LEU A 443 -12.99 -19.83 -5.39
N PRO A 444 -13.22 -20.66 -6.42
CA PRO A 444 -13.66 -22.04 -6.24
C PRO A 444 -12.67 -22.83 -5.36
N ALA A 445 -13.14 -23.89 -4.68
CA ALA A 445 -12.31 -24.67 -3.75
C ALA A 445 -11.03 -25.25 -4.38
N GLY A 446 -11.06 -25.58 -5.69
CA GLY A 446 -9.89 -26.04 -6.45
C GLY A 446 -9.00 -24.92 -7.01
N GLY A 447 -9.35 -23.66 -6.76
CA GLY A 447 -8.69 -22.50 -7.35
C GLY A 447 -9.01 -22.27 -8.82
N LEU A 448 -8.25 -21.37 -9.44
CA LEU A 448 -8.31 -21.04 -10.87
C LEU A 448 -7.04 -21.56 -11.54
N ARG A 449 -7.19 -22.45 -12.52
CA ARG A 449 -6.05 -22.96 -13.31
C ARG A 449 -5.80 -22.06 -14.52
N HIS A 450 -4.57 -21.57 -14.63
CA HIS A 450 -4.03 -20.85 -15.78
C HIS A 450 -3.08 -21.77 -16.55
N LEU A 451 -3.26 -21.84 -17.88
CA LEU A 451 -2.45 -22.70 -18.75
C LEU A 451 -1.36 -21.89 -19.43
N ARG A 452 -0.16 -22.48 -19.58
CA ARG A 452 0.92 -21.86 -20.34
C ARG A 452 0.53 -21.74 -21.81
N PRO A 453 0.61 -20.54 -22.42
CA PRO A 453 0.30 -20.37 -23.83
C PRO A 453 1.44 -20.91 -24.71
N SER A 454 1.11 -21.48 -25.86
CA SER A 454 2.11 -22.00 -26.81
C SER A 454 2.90 -20.91 -27.54
N THR A 455 2.37 -19.69 -27.62
CA THR A 455 2.97 -18.55 -28.34
C THR A 455 3.61 -17.50 -27.43
N GLY A 456 3.70 -17.78 -26.12
CA GLY A 456 4.06 -16.77 -25.12
C GLY A 456 2.95 -15.75 -24.86
N GLY A 457 3.20 -14.83 -23.92
CA GLY A 457 2.23 -13.86 -23.41
C GLY A 457 1.51 -14.33 -22.15
N PHE A 458 0.36 -13.71 -21.85
CA PHE A 458 -0.40 -14.01 -20.63
C PHE A 458 -0.97 -15.42 -20.63
N TRP A 459 -1.04 -16.02 -19.44
CA TRP A 459 -1.54 -17.38 -19.25
C TRP A 459 -3.06 -17.34 -19.04
N PRO A 460 -3.86 -17.81 -20.02
CA PRO A 460 -5.31 -17.76 -19.91
C PRO A 460 -5.83 -18.77 -18.88
N LEU A 461 -7.02 -18.50 -18.36
CA LEU A 461 -7.82 -19.44 -17.58
C LEU A 461 -8.21 -20.66 -18.42
N GLU A 462 -8.03 -21.85 -17.86
CA GLU A 462 -8.44 -23.11 -18.49
C GLU A 462 -9.95 -23.13 -18.80
N ALA A 463 -10.77 -22.64 -17.86
CA ALA A 463 -12.22 -22.61 -18.00
C ALA A 463 -12.73 -21.54 -18.99
N THR A 464 -11.92 -20.52 -19.28
CA THR A 464 -12.26 -19.44 -20.22
C THR A 464 -11.04 -19.09 -21.07
N PRO A 465 -10.73 -19.91 -22.09
CA PRO A 465 -9.55 -19.73 -22.92
C PRO A 465 -9.47 -18.32 -23.51
N GLY A 466 -8.32 -17.68 -23.39
CA GLY A 466 -8.10 -16.32 -23.88
C GLY A 466 -8.48 -15.20 -22.92
N ASN A 467 -8.91 -15.53 -21.70
CA ASN A 467 -9.22 -14.56 -20.65
C ASN A 467 -8.38 -14.82 -19.38
N ASN A 468 -8.01 -13.75 -18.66
CA ASN A 468 -7.34 -13.78 -17.36
C ASN A 468 -8.22 -13.15 -16.24
N TYR A 469 -9.45 -12.76 -16.56
CA TYR A 469 -10.44 -12.24 -15.62
C TYR A 469 -11.34 -13.36 -15.08
N TYR A 470 -11.44 -13.42 -13.75
CA TYR A 470 -12.48 -14.14 -13.04
C TYR A 470 -13.54 -13.15 -12.53
N TYR A 471 -14.66 -13.06 -13.26
CA TYR A 471 -15.79 -12.21 -12.87
C TYR A 471 -16.53 -12.82 -11.69
N LEU A 472 -16.53 -12.11 -10.57
CA LEU A 472 -17.22 -12.52 -9.33
C LEU A 472 -18.73 -12.33 -9.48
N ALA A 473 -19.14 -11.16 -9.98
CA ALA A 473 -20.52 -10.80 -10.24
C ALA A 473 -20.60 -9.75 -11.37
N SER A 474 -21.74 -9.72 -12.07
CA SER A 474 -21.96 -8.82 -13.20
C SER A 474 -23.46 -8.61 -13.45
N ASN A 475 -23.85 -7.41 -13.86
CA ASN A 475 -25.17 -7.16 -14.47
C ASN A 475 -25.08 -6.96 -16.00
N CYS A 476 -23.89 -7.13 -16.60
CA CYS A 476 -23.69 -7.09 -18.04
C CYS A 476 -24.28 -8.34 -18.69
N ASN A 477 -25.28 -8.12 -19.54
CA ASN A 477 -25.95 -9.21 -20.26
C ASN A 477 -24.94 -10.03 -21.07
N GLY A 478 -24.94 -11.35 -20.89
CA GLY A 478 -24.10 -12.31 -21.62
C GLY A 478 -22.64 -12.39 -21.17
N LEU A 479 -22.22 -11.64 -20.14
CA LEU A 479 -20.90 -11.81 -19.53
C LEU A 479 -20.95 -12.94 -18.49
N PRO A 480 -20.25 -14.07 -18.69
CA PRO A 480 -20.22 -15.14 -17.70
C PRO A 480 -19.55 -14.67 -16.41
N SER A 481 -20.16 -14.99 -15.26
CA SER A 481 -19.61 -14.70 -13.95
C SER A 481 -19.88 -15.84 -12.97
N ALA A 482 -19.18 -15.85 -11.83
CA ALA A 482 -19.41 -16.79 -10.75
C ALA A 482 -20.76 -16.59 -10.03
N ASN A 483 -21.45 -15.47 -10.29
CA ASN A 483 -22.72 -15.10 -9.68
C ASN A 483 -22.69 -15.09 -8.14
N LEU A 484 -21.57 -14.64 -7.56
CA LEU A 484 -21.47 -14.44 -6.12
C LEU A 484 -22.44 -13.33 -5.69
N SER A 485 -23.09 -13.53 -4.54
CA SER A 485 -23.93 -12.48 -3.95
C SER A 485 -23.07 -11.36 -3.35
N ASP A 486 -23.66 -10.19 -3.13
CA ASP A 486 -22.98 -9.10 -2.42
C ASP A 486 -22.54 -9.52 -1.01
N ALA A 487 -23.28 -10.42 -0.35
CA ALA A 487 -22.91 -10.97 0.95
C ALA A 487 -21.67 -11.88 0.86
N ASP A 488 -21.57 -12.72 -0.18
CA ASP A 488 -20.41 -13.59 -0.40
C ASP A 488 -19.15 -12.75 -0.67
N ILE A 489 -19.27 -11.70 -1.50
CA ILE A 489 -18.15 -10.79 -1.78
C ILE A 489 -17.78 -9.98 -0.54
N ALA A 490 -18.76 -9.51 0.24
CA ALA A 490 -18.53 -8.77 1.48
C ALA A 490 -17.84 -9.63 2.57
N ALA A 491 -18.03 -10.95 2.53
CA ALA A 491 -17.39 -11.90 3.44
C ALA A 491 -15.92 -12.21 3.08
N ILE A 492 -15.43 -11.81 1.91
CA ILE A 492 -14.02 -11.89 1.57
C ILE A 492 -13.21 -11.04 2.58
N PRO A 493 -12.11 -11.56 3.15
CA PRO A 493 -11.28 -10.82 4.10
C PRO A 493 -10.89 -9.44 3.58
N ALA A 494 -10.80 -8.45 4.47
CA ALA A 494 -10.52 -7.06 4.08
C ALA A 494 -9.23 -6.90 3.26
N THR A 495 -8.18 -7.68 3.54
CA THR A 495 -6.93 -7.72 2.75
C THR A 495 -6.67 -9.16 2.30
N PRO A 496 -7.36 -9.65 1.25
CA PRO A 496 -7.29 -11.06 0.88
C PRO A 496 -5.91 -11.40 0.29
N GLU A 497 -5.40 -12.57 0.64
CA GLU A 497 -4.15 -13.13 0.09
C GLU A 497 -4.47 -14.30 -0.87
N TYR A 498 -3.78 -14.30 -2.00
CA TYR A 498 -3.87 -15.34 -3.03
C TYR A 498 -2.52 -16.04 -3.20
N THR A 499 -2.56 -17.36 -3.35
CA THR A 499 -1.39 -18.20 -3.58
C THR A 499 -1.37 -18.70 -5.02
N PHE A 500 -0.24 -18.52 -5.69
CA PHE A 500 0.04 -18.96 -7.06
C PHE A 500 0.99 -20.16 -6.97
N THR A 501 0.50 -21.34 -7.31
CA THR A 501 1.31 -22.56 -7.30
C THR A 501 1.51 -23.04 -8.73
N ALA A 502 2.76 -23.12 -9.17
CA ALA A 502 3.10 -23.65 -10.49
C ALA A 502 3.18 -25.18 -10.47
N TYR A 503 2.65 -25.82 -11.50
CA TYR A 503 2.62 -27.27 -11.65
C TYR A 503 3.28 -27.72 -12.95
N GLU A 504 3.90 -28.89 -12.91
CA GLU A 504 4.39 -29.60 -14.10
C GLU A 504 3.23 -30.21 -14.91
N SER A 505 3.56 -30.89 -16.01
CA SER A 505 2.56 -31.42 -16.96
C SER A 505 1.64 -32.50 -16.39
N ASP A 506 2.00 -33.13 -15.26
CA ASP A 506 1.13 -34.08 -14.56
C ASP A 506 -0.01 -33.40 -13.77
N GLY A 507 0.03 -32.07 -13.64
CA GLY A 507 -0.97 -31.26 -12.95
C GLY A 507 -0.96 -31.37 -11.42
N THR A 508 -0.02 -32.09 -10.82
CA THR A 508 0.04 -32.38 -9.36
C THR A 508 1.42 -32.14 -8.74
N THR A 509 2.50 -32.31 -9.50
CA THR A 509 3.86 -32.01 -9.04
C THR A 509 4.10 -30.51 -9.08
N VAL A 510 4.46 -29.94 -7.92
CA VAL A 510 4.85 -28.52 -7.82
C VAL A 510 6.14 -28.31 -8.59
N ALA A 511 6.10 -27.41 -9.57
CA ALA A 511 7.25 -27.09 -10.39
C ALA A 511 8.30 -26.33 -9.58
N LYS A 512 9.57 -26.59 -9.89
CA LYS A 512 10.71 -26.00 -9.19
C LYS A 512 11.56 -25.14 -10.12
N PHE A 513 12.09 -24.05 -9.56
CA PHE A 513 13.20 -23.31 -10.14
C PHE A 513 14.43 -23.51 -9.27
N SER A 514 15.49 -24.07 -9.86
CA SER A 514 16.62 -24.61 -9.09
C SER A 514 16.11 -25.64 -8.06
N THR A 515 16.27 -25.39 -6.77
CA THR A 515 15.78 -26.26 -5.69
C THR A 515 14.49 -25.76 -5.03
N PHE A 516 13.97 -24.59 -5.43
CA PHE A 516 12.83 -23.95 -4.78
C PHE A 516 11.52 -24.23 -5.50
N ASP A 517 10.48 -24.53 -4.74
CA ASP A 517 9.11 -24.60 -5.25
C ASP A 517 8.68 -23.23 -5.77
N ILE A 518 8.06 -23.21 -6.95
CA ILE A 518 7.51 -22.00 -7.56
C ILE A 518 6.13 -21.76 -6.96
N ILE A 519 6.14 -21.17 -5.76
CA ILE A 519 4.94 -20.78 -5.00
C ILE A 519 5.08 -19.31 -4.63
N TYR A 520 4.12 -18.50 -5.05
CA TYR A 520 4.09 -17.07 -4.76
C TYR A 520 2.82 -16.68 -4.03
N LYS A 521 2.93 -15.64 -3.21
CA LYS A 521 1.79 -15.03 -2.52
C LYS A 521 1.66 -13.58 -2.94
N HIS A 522 0.41 -13.13 -3.05
CA HIS A 522 0.07 -11.73 -3.29
C HIS A 522 -1.10 -11.33 -2.41
N ARG A 523 -0.98 -10.19 -1.72
CA ARG A 523 -2.02 -9.65 -0.85
C ARG A 523 -2.59 -8.37 -1.46
N PHE A 524 -3.90 -8.28 -1.56
CA PHE A 524 -4.54 -7.02 -1.95
C PHE A 524 -4.77 -6.11 -0.74
N HIS A 525 -4.84 -4.81 -1.02
CA HIS A 525 -5.09 -3.75 -0.04
C HIS A 525 -6.56 -3.64 0.39
N ALA A 526 -7.47 -4.22 -0.39
CA ALA A 526 -8.89 -4.31 -0.08
C ALA A 526 -9.50 -5.59 -0.68
N ARG A 527 -10.65 -6.02 -0.17
CA ARG A 527 -11.51 -6.99 -0.86
C ARG A 527 -12.09 -6.40 -2.16
N PRO A 528 -12.48 -7.25 -3.13
CA PRO A 528 -13.28 -6.81 -4.27
C PRO A 528 -14.53 -6.03 -3.85
N MET A 529 -14.94 -5.09 -4.70
CA MET A 529 -16.22 -4.41 -4.51
C MET A 529 -17.36 -5.40 -4.70
N THR A 530 -18.39 -5.30 -3.86
CA THR A 530 -19.68 -5.94 -4.15
C THR A 530 -20.27 -5.36 -5.44
N LEU A 531 -21.27 -6.02 -6.03
CA LEU A 531 -21.89 -5.49 -7.25
C LEU A 531 -22.63 -4.18 -6.97
N ALA A 532 -23.26 -4.04 -5.80
CA ALA A 532 -23.85 -2.78 -5.36
C ALA A 532 -22.80 -1.66 -5.18
N GLU A 533 -21.68 -1.95 -4.50
CA GLU A 533 -20.57 -0.99 -4.34
C GLU A 533 -20.00 -0.57 -5.68
N ALA A 534 -19.75 -1.53 -6.59
CA ALA A 534 -19.25 -1.26 -7.93
C ALA A 534 -20.24 -0.44 -8.77
N THR A 535 -21.55 -0.61 -8.56
CA THR A 535 -22.61 0.17 -9.25
C THR A 535 -22.66 1.61 -8.74
N ALA A 536 -22.45 1.81 -7.44
CA ALA A 536 -22.43 3.13 -6.81
C ALA A 536 -21.10 3.88 -6.98
N ALA A 537 -20.03 3.19 -7.39
CA ALA A 537 -18.72 3.79 -7.58
C ALA A 537 -18.70 4.86 -8.68
N THR A 538 -17.78 5.82 -8.53
CA THR A 538 -17.53 6.84 -9.55
C THR A 538 -16.46 6.34 -10.52
N TYR A 539 -16.80 6.29 -11.81
CA TYR A 539 -15.90 5.88 -12.89
C TYR A 539 -15.34 7.11 -13.61
N PRO A 540 -14.15 7.01 -14.23
CA PRO A 540 -13.65 8.08 -15.07
C PRO A 540 -14.54 8.29 -16.28
N SER A 541 -14.46 9.47 -16.89
CA SER A 541 -15.10 9.77 -18.18
C SER A 541 -14.02 10.12 -19.20
N PHE A 542 -14.25 9.83 -20.48
CA PHE A 542 -13.30 10.19 -21.53
C PHE A 542 -13.95 10.45 -22.88
N THR A 543 -13.28 11.30 -23.66
CA THR A 543 -13.56 11.57 -25.08
C THR A 543 -12.39 11.10 -25.94
N THR A 544 -12.68 10.86 -27.23
CA THR A 544 -11.68 10.38 -28.20
C THR A 544 -11.69 11.24 -29.45
N THR A 545 -10.53 11.41 -30.08
CA THR A 545 -10.39 12.11 -31.37
C THR A 545 -9.37 11.36 -32.24
N PRO A 546 -9.78 10.76 -33.38
CA PRO A 546 -11.18 10.63 -33.86
C PRO A 546 -12.02 9.72 -32.94
N SER A 547 -13.32 9.56 -33.23
CA SER A 547 -14.17 8.64 -32.46
C SER A 547 -13.67 7.19 -32.60
N LEU A 548 -13.80 6.38 -31.54
CA LEU A 548 -13.39 4.96 -31.56
C LEU A 548 -14.00 4.20 -32.75
N ALA A 549 -15.29 4.45 -33.04
CA ALA A 549 -15.99 3.84 -34.17
C ALA A 549 -15.32 4.12 -35.53
N SER A 550 -14.76 5.32 -35.73
CA SER A 550 -14.14 5.73 -37.00
C SER A 550 -12.64 5.45 -37.08
N TYR A 551 -11.95 5.21 -35.96
CA TYR A 551 -10.51 4.97 -35.95
C TYR A 551 -10.12 3.62 -36.58
N ALA A 552 -9.33 3.63 -37.65
CA ALA A 552 -8.92 2.42 -38.38
C ALA A 552 -7.46 2.01 -38.15
N GLY A 553 -6.72 2.75 -37.32
CA GLY A 553 -5.26 2.64 -37.20
C GLY A 553 -4.51 3.51 -38.22
N GLY A 554 -3.18 3.62 -38.06
CA GLY A 554 -2.29 4.34 -38.98
C GLY A 554 -2.25 5.87 -38.80
N GLY A 555 -2.73 6.38 -37.67
CA GLY A 555 -2.72 7.80 -37.34
C GLY A 555 -2.94 8.04 -35.85
N ASP A 556 -2.93 9.31 -35.44
CA ASP A 556 -3.12 9.67 -34.03
C ASP A 556 -4.56 9.42 -33.57
N PHE A 557 -4.66 8.83 -32.38
CA PHE A 557 -5.90 8.63 -31.63
C PHE A 557 -5.73 9.19 -30.23
N ALA A 558 -6.21 10.40 -30.02
CA ALA A 558 -6.13 11.10 -28.75
C ALA A 558 -7.28 10.71 -27.83
N VAL A 559 -6.97 10.41 -26.57
CA VAL A 559 -7.92 10.13 -25.49
C VAL A 559 -7.72 11.18 -24.41
N SER A 560 -8.79 11.86 -24.03
CA SER A 560 -8.80 12.85 -22.95
C SER A 560 -9.77 12.42 -21.87
N ALA A 561 -9.30 12.26 -20.63
CA ALA A 561 -10.07 11.72 -19.53
C ALA A 561 -10.16 12.70 -18.35
N THR A 562 -11.27 12.61 -17.61
CA THR A 562 -11.55 13.37 -16.38
C THR A 562 -12.18 12.46 -15.32
N GLY A 563 -12.28 12.93 -14.07
CA GLY A 563 -12.77 12.11 -12.96
C GLY A 563 -11.77 11.05 -12.52
N LEU A 564 -10.49 11.26 -12.80
CA LEU A 564 -9.39 10.42 -12.35
C LEU A 564 -9.02 10.79 -10.91
N ASN A 565 -8.60 9.81 -10.13
CA ASN A 565 -8.05 10.06 -8.80
C ASN A 565 -6.65 10.68 -8.94
N PRO A 566 -6.43 11.94 -8.55
CA PRO A 566 -5.14 12.61 -8.72
C PRO A 566 -4.03 11.98 -7.86
N GLY A 567 -4.35 11.14 -6.87
CA GLY A 567 -3.36 10.44 -6.06
C GLY A 567 -2.74 9.21 -6.73
N PHE A 568 -3.27 8.76 -7.87
CA PHE A 568 -2.86 7.51 -8.54
C PHE A 568 -2.75 7.68 -10.04
N SER A 569 -1.87 6.90 -10.67
CA SER A 569 -1.77 6.87 -12.13
C SER A 569 -3.06 6.35 -12.76
N ALA A 570 -3.44 6.95 -13.88
CA ALA A 570 -4.54 6.49 -14.70
C ALA A 570 -4.01 5.58 -15.81
N GLU A 571 -4.74 4.50 -16.07
CA GLU A 571 -4.36 3.53 -17.10
C GLU A 571 -5.13 3.81 -18.38
N PHE A 572 -4.42 3.99 -19.49
CA PHE A 572 -5.00 4.17 -20.83
C PHE A 572 -4.64 2.95 -21.66
N PHE A 573 -5.64 2.33 -22.28
CA PHE A 573 -5.45 1.15 -23.11
C PHE A 573 -6.23 1.25 -24.42
N LEU A 574 -5.64 0.78 -25.51
CA LEU A 574 -6.29 0.59 -26.80
C LEU A 574 -5.81 -0.70 -27.45
N ASN A 575 -6.75 -1.47 -28.01
CA ASN A 575 -6.47 -2.65 -28.81
C ASN A 575 -7.37 -2.70 -30.05
N LEU A 576 -6.75 -2.90 -31.21
CA LEU A 576 -7.35 -3.03 -32.53
C LEU A 576 -7.21 -4.47 -33.01
N PHE A 577 -8.32 -5.20 -33.13
CA PHE A 577 -8.34 -6.58 -33.60
C PHE A 577 -8.72 -6.62 -35.07
N VAL A 578 -7.83 -7.19 -35.88
CA VAL A 578 -8.07 -7.47 -37.31
C VAL A 578 -8.64 -8.88 -37.49
N SER A 579 -8.19 -9.82 -36.66
CA SER A 579 -8.71 -11.19 -36.58
C SER A 579 -8.53 -11.71 -35.16
N SER A 580 -8.87 -12.97 -34.91
CA SER A 580 -8.57 -13.64 -33.64
C SER A 580 -7.07 -13.72 -33.36
N SER A 581 -6.21 -13.79 -34.38
CA SER A 581 -4.76 -13.95 -34.21
C SER A 581 -3.94 -12.68 -34.51
N VAL A 582 -4.58 -11.62 -35.00
CA VAL A 582 -3.91 -10.39 -35.43
C VAL A 582 -4.52 -9.19 -34.73
N SER A 583 -3.74 -8.54 -33.87
CA SER A 583 -4.13 -7.30 -33.20
C SER A 583 -2.94 -6.36 -32.99
N ALA A 584 -3.22 -5.06 -32.84
CA ALA A 584 -2.26 -4.05 -32.39
C ALA A 584 -2.79 -3.39 -31.12
N LYS A 585 -1.95 -3.26 -30.10
CA LYS A 585 -2.33 -2.72 -28.79
C LYS A 585 -1.26 -1.83 -28.21
N ASP A 586 -1.66 -0.86 -27.40
CA ASP A 586 -0.79 -0.01 -26.59
C ASP A 586 -1.50 0.27 -25.26
N GLN A 587 -0.71 0.40 -24.20
CA GLN A 587 -1.14 0.58 -22.82
C GLN A 587 -0.13 1.47 -22.12
N SER A 588 -0.62 2.46 -21.37
CA SER A 588 0.24 3.40 -20.66
C SER A 588 -0.41 3.82 -19.35
N ASP A 589 0.40 3.90 -18.30
CA ASP A 589 0.04 4.67 -17.12
C ASP A 589 0.39 6.14 -17.35
N VAL A 590 -0.50 7.04 -16.93
CA VAL A 590 -0.34 8.48 -17.07
C VAL A 590 -0.71 9.13 -15.75
N ALA A 591 0.18 9.98 -15.23
CA ALA A 591 -0.11 10.77 -14.04
C ALA A 591 -1.22 11.80 -14.33
N PRO A 592 -2.34 11.79 -13.57
CA PRO A 592 -3.35 12.83 -13.69
C PRO A 592 -2.86 14.17 -13.14
N SER A 593 -3.42 15.25 -13.67
CA SER A 593 -3.33 16.57 -13.04
C SER A 593 -4.05 16.59 -11.69
N ALA A 594 -3.76 17.59 -10.85
CA ALA A 594 -4.45 17.79 -9.57
C ALA A 594 -5.99 17.95 -9.71
N ALA A 595 -6.47 18.33 -10.91
CA ALA A 595 -7.89 18.41 -11.23
C ALA A 595 -8.51 17.06 -11.66
N GLY A 596 -7.75 15.97 -11.61
CA GLY A 596 -8.20 14.63 -12.00
C GLY A 596 -8.37 14.45 -13.51
N ALA A 597 -7.53 15.11 -14.31
CA ALA A 597 -7.56 15.02 -15.78
C ALA A 597 -6.21 14.56 -16.35
N ALA A 598 -6.25 13.72 -17.39
CA ALA A 598 -5.08 13.20 -18.12
C ALA A 598 -5.42 12.93 -19.58
N SER A 599 -4.40 12.83 -20.44
CA SER A 599 -4.57 12.44 -21.83
C SER A 599 -3.43 11.54 -22.34
N LYS A 600 -3.74 10.74 -23.37
CA LYS A 600 -2.79 9.90 -24.09
C LYS A 600 -3.15 9.91 -25.57
N THR A 601 -2.14 10.10 -26.42
CA THR A 601 -2.27 9.84 -27.86
C THR A 601 -1.69 8.46 -28.17
N PHE A 602 -2.48 7.64 -28.84
CA PHE A 602 -2.09 6.37 -29.41
C PHE A 602 -1.78 6.52 -30.89
N ASN A 603 -0.84 5.75 -31.40
CA ASN A 603 -0.55 5.66 -32.82
C ASN A 603 -0.32 4.19 -33.18
N LEU A 604 -1.42 3.45 -33.27
CA LEU A 604 -1.42 2.01 -33.55
C LEU A 604 -1.60 1.78 -35.04
N SER A 605 -0.79 0.91 -35.63
CA SER A 605 -0.90 0.50 -37.03
C SER A 605 -1.33 -0.96 -37.12
N VAL A 606 -2.29 -1.25 -38.00
CA VAL A 606 -2.77 -2.59 -38.32
C VAL A 606 -2.77 -2.80 -39.84
N PRO A 607 -2.55 -4.04 -40.33
CA PRO A 607 -2.44 -4.30 -41.77
C PRO A 607 -3.78 -4.15 -42.52
N ASN A 608 -4.91 -4.29 -41.84
CA ASN A 608 -6.26 -4.14 -42.40
C ASN A 608 -7.17 -3.43 -41.39
N ALA A 609 -8.36 -3.02 -41.85
CA ALA A 609 -9.36 -2.40 -40.98
C ALA A 609 -9.72 -3.33 -39.79
N PRO A 610 -9.76 -2.81 -38.56
CA PRO A 610 -10.10 -3.61 -37.38
C PRO A 610 -11.58 -4.01 -37.38
N LEU A 611 -11.84 -5.29 -37.14
CA LEU A 611 -13.19 -5.85 -36.95
C LEU A 611 -13.74 -5.56 -35.56
N PHE A 612 -12.85 -5.50 -34.57
CA PHE A 612 -13.20 -5.22 -33.18
C PHE A 612 -12.19 -4.28 -32.55
N LYS A 613 -12.66 -3.38 -31.71
CA LYS A 613 -11.87 -2.37 -31.01
C LYS A 613 -12.25 -2.41 -29.54
N ASN A 614 -11.25 -2.44 -28.68
CA ASN A 614 -11.44 -2.39 -27.24
C ASN A 614 -10.54 -1.30 -26.69
N MET A 615 -11.10 -0.39 -25.90
CA MET A 615 -10.33 0.58 -25.17
C MET A 615 -10.88 0.75 -23.76
N PHE A 616 -10.03 1.24 -22.87
CA PHE A 616 -10.50 1.68 -21.58
C PHE A 616 -9.64 2.80 -21.02
N VAL A 617 -10.24 3.52 -20.08
CA VAL A 617 -9.52 4.38 -19.14
C VAL A 617 -9.82 3.88 -17.74
N GLY A 618 -8.77 3.60 -16.97
CA GLY A 618 -8.83 3.16 -15.59
C GLY A 618 -8.30 4.22 -14.62
N THR A 619 -8.88 4.28 -13.43
CA THR A 619 -8.34 4.98 -12.25
C THR A 619 -8.26 4.01 -11.08
N ARG A 620 -7.65 4.40 -9.97
CA ARG A 620 -7.66 3.63 -8.72
C ARG A 620 -8.43 4.36 -7.62
N ASP A 621 -9.10 3.60 -6.77
CA ASP A 621 -9.59 4.13 -5.49
C ASP A 621 -8.47 4.20 -4.44
N ALA A 622 -8.78 4.70 -3.25
CA ALA A 622 -7.82 4.83 -2.16
C ALA A 622 -7.23 3.49 -1.69
N ASN A 623 -7.85 2.36 -2.06
CA ASN A 623 -7.43 1.02 -1.70
C ASN A 623 -6.84 0.26 -2.92
N TRP A 624 -6.33 0.98 -3.91
CA TRP A 624 -5.69 0.43 -5.11
C TRP A 624 -6.59 -0.41 -6.03
N ARG A 625 -7.91 -0.47 -5.80
CA ARG A 625 -8.84 -1.20 -6.68
C ARG A 625 -9.03 -0.42 -7.97
N ALA A 626 -8.95 -1.09 -9.11
CA ALA A 626 -9.11 -0.47 -10.41
C ALA A 626 -10.59 -0.20 -10.71
N LEU A 627 -10.90 1.05 -11.10
CA LEU A 627 -12.20 1.50 -11.58
C LEU A 627 -12.07 1.84 -13.06
N VAL A 628 -12.64 1.00 -13.92
CA VAL A 628 -12.37 1.02 -15.36
C VAL A 628 -13.64 1.37 -16.13
N LEU A 629 -13.59 2.42 -16.94
CA LEU A 629 -14.61 2.69 -17.96
C LEU A 629 -14.15 2.10 -19.29
N ARG A 630 -14.88 1.12 -19.80
CA ARG A 630 -14.56 0.39 -21.03
C ARG A 630 -15.46 0.81 -22.18
N ASP A 631 -14.89 0.95 -23.37
CA ASP A 631 -15.60 1.24 -24.61
C ASP A 631 -15.18 0.22 -25.66
N THR A 632 -16.15 -0.46 -26.24
CA THR A 632 -15.93 -1.50 -27.24
C THR A 632 -16.73 -1.19 -28.49
N TYR A 633 -16.15 -1.49 -29.64
CA TYR A 633 -16.80 -1.29 -30.93
C TYR A 633 -16.54 -2.49 -31.83
N ALA A 634 -17.61 -3.12 -32.29
CA ALA A 634 -17.56 -4.19 -33.28
C ALA A 634 -18.13 -3.67 -34.60
N VAL A 635 -17.42 -3.92 -35.70
CA VAL A 635 -17.98 -3.77 -37.05
C VAL A 635 -18.80 -5.02 -37.31
N LEU A 636 -20.12 -4.90 -37.24
CA LEU A 636 -21.01 -5.98 -37.68
C LEU A 636 -20.85 -6.13 -39.21
N PRO A 637 -20.74 -7.36 -39.73
CA PRO A 637 -20.65 -7.62 -41.16
C PRO A 637 -21.90 -7.15 -41.93
#